data_AF-A0A3C1DKV7-F1
#
_entry.id   AF-A0A3C1DKV7-F1
#
_cell.length_a   1.000
_cell.length_b   1.000
_cell.length_c   1.000
_cell.angle_alpha   90.00
_cell.angle_beta   90.00
_cell.angle_gamma   90.00
#
_symmetry.space_group_name_H-M   'P 1'
#
loop_
_entity.id
_entity.type
_entity.pdbx_description
1 polymer ?
#
loop_
_entity_poly.entity_id
_entity_poly.type
_entity_poly.pdbx_seq_one_letter_code
_entity_poly.pdbx_strand_id
1 'polypeptide(L)'
;MGNPGIFESPSTANADALAFLHERLDRHFQKVAAERQQLVGRPPVYAIEHGLDRGDLSVLKDLVEGWVRRFRPPGRHWLPFVVYATEVGYSYEGDEYWPTIEHGAPGWSHNVGRSYIKKRFQEFERVYGGAEPRGRWASHFTIICWPITHALLPADLQRQFAKLLYDNRGTLTRELLEDPRELGRVLAVRSGGSSKRFQQFAENPDLLGHVACALLAGRELGANVDSVALSRITDDLTKQRQARNWLNDARSSANRVRLRGVARAAPPRTRGNAPTQRSRSTLPAVPVFVHPDSAGWQIRLQVPDLTPLLAGNPEVMDELGLIRCRVAGTDGRPKGRGWLGHPGQQVRLDRWPGPDTPVFDPERATSELSEMLDHAARTPSTQQWLFRLGADGVGRIVRSLVVRPGCSYIVVGPNLDDPQAEWVSGQPIHCLGAVALLINVPALIDDLVEKTIQSIGCYVQAKVDVDPVGIVPAAWDGAGSGEWLVGDRPMLRLACTHQVAACTVTLNDSDTALISDSDFTDDAVVLHLPELGQGVHDLRFSFLTHGGVPPIPDVRIDVHMRESQPDRSSGTFRNPIRLLPTPRNASLEDVWDGRAKVEVEGPVGMGARATSVLLDSSGNPLARLVLPVTMPILPGDWSELVQSKLQNAADFQAAYDDATQLTIEVGNRELGTVSATFERELEPLRWGFHRSNDGLRLRLHESADTGGEVQVMRYPFATPDQASPVRSNSLEFWNPQGGLFVARLGSHETRAILPPVVHDLQDLRSARTTVRIRTGQRTPSRVRELVDLAALWSASRSPGDLLAQDRRVAVQRAIKAEIGSLVGGGKWAARERQYLITEPLSIEDLAESLSDSSSWIRFRGQIVKLALDTERLRWPPIVLFAGYLGGSASSYSDSPSLVRPSSARSVRGERPGSQFRKGGEWLAEMLLRLASMPGSLSSLESEYMPEDFKDVIQFPVAFRAARMLAILAEQRGEVWQWA
;
A
#
# COMPACT_ATOMS: atom_id res chain seq x y z
N MET A 1 9.30 10.46 59.44
CA MET A 1 10.24 9.33 59.56
C MET A 1 9.46 8.05 59.32
N GLY A 2 9.51 7.52 58.09
CA GLY A 2 8.80 6.30 57.69
C GLY A 2 9.73 5.08 57.82
N ASN A 3 9.19 4.00 58.36
CA ASN A 3 9.83 2.71 58.59
C ASN A 3 10.53 2.19 57.30
N PRO A 4 11.79 1.72 57.33
CA PRO A 4 12.41 1.08 56.18
C PRO A 4 11.73 -0.27 55.98
N GLY A 5 10.91 -0.38 54.94
CA GLY A 5 10.28 -1.64 54.53
C GLY A 5 11.35 -2.71 54.36
N ILE A 6 11.22 -3.77 55.15
CA ILE A 6 11.92 -5.03 54.98
C ILE A 6 11.63 -5.49 53.55
N PHE A 7 12.62 -5.46 52.66
CA PHE A 7 12.52 -6.17 51.40
C PHE A 7 12.40 -7.66 51.75
N GLU A 8 11.25 -8.27 51.45
CA GLU A 8 11.12 -9.73 51.52
C GLU A 8 12.30 -10.34 50.73
N SER A 9 12.97 -11.33 51.30
CA SER A 9 13.94 -12.11 50.54
C SER A 9 13.18 -13.17 49.73
N PRO A 10 13.57 -13.46 48.48
CA PRO A 10 12.94 -14.53 47.72
C PRO A 10 13.04 -15.85 48.51
N SER A 11 11.98 -16.65 48.50
CA SER A 11 12.04 -17.98 49.10
C SER A 11 13.16 -18.78 48.45
N THR A 12 13.93 -19.51 49.26
CA THR A 12 15.04 -20.34 48.77
C THR A 12 14.57 -21.31 47.68
N ALA A 13 13.41 -21.93 47.86
CA ALA A 13 12.79 -22.81 46.87
C ALA A 13 12.54 -22.17 45.50
N ASN A 14 12.08 -20.90 45.44
CA ASN A 14 11.84 -20.23 44.15
C ASN A 14 13.14 -19.80 43.48
N ALA A 15 14.15 -19.40 44.27
CA ALA A 15 15.48 -19.08 43.75
C ALA A 15 16.19 -20.33 43.20
N ASP A 16 16.09 -21.46 43.91
CA ASP A 16 16.63 -22.75 43.49
C ASP A 16 15.93 -23.27 42.23
N ALA A 17 14.61 -23.09 42.12
CA ALA A 17 13.85 -23.45 40.92
C ALA A 17 14.26 -22.62 39.69
N LEU A 18 14.49 -21.31 39.84
CA LEU A 18 14.98 -20.46 38.75
C LEU A 18 16.40 -20.86 38.33
N ALA A 19 17.26 -21.20 39.29
CA ALA A 19 18.62 -21.67 39.02
C ALA A 19 18.59 -23.01 38.25
N PHE A 20 17.76 -23.95 38.68
CA PHE A 20 17.57 -25.24 38.00
C PHE A 20 17.09 -25.07 36.55
N LEU A 21 16.07 -24.23 36.32
CA LEU A 21 15.59 -23.94 34.97
C LEU A 21 16.66 -23.28 34.12
N HIS A 22 17.44 -22.35 34.69
CA HIS A 22 18.55 -21.72 33.97
C HIS A 22 19.60 -22.74 33.52
N GLU A 23 20.06 -23.63 34.42
CA GLU A 23 21.05 -24.66 34.07
C GLU A 23 20.54 -25.65 33.01
N ARG A 24 19.25 -26.01 33.09
CA ARG A 24 18.61 -26.87 32.08
C ARG A 24 18.57 -26.19 30.72
N LEU A 25 18.16 -24.93 30.67
CA LEU A 25 18.12 -24.12 29.45
C LEU A 25 19.52 -23.90 28.87
N ASP A 26 20.50 -23.57 29.72
CA ASP A 26 21.90 -23.36 29.31
C ASP A 26 22.46 -24.61 28.62
N ARG A 27 22.32 -25.78 29.25
CA ARG A 27 22.78 -27.05 28.65
C ARG A 27 22.09 -27.34 27.32
N HIS A 28 20.80 -27.03 27.20
CA HIS A 28 20.06 -27.23 25.96
C HIS A 28 20.55 -26.28 24.85
N PHE A 29 20.65 -24.98 25.12
CA PHE A 29 21.12 -24.01 24.12
C PHE A 29 22.57 -24.22 23.70
N GLN A 30 23.46 -24.68 24.60
CA GLN A 30 24.82 -25.09 24.23
C GLN A 30 24.82 -26.25 23.24
N LYS A 31 23.92 -27.23 23.43
CA LYS A 31 23.77 -28.35 22.51
C LYS A 31 23.29 -27.87 21.14
N VAL A 32 22.22 -27.07 21.09
CA VAL A 32 21.69 -26.52 19.82
C VAL A 32 22.76 -25.67 19.10
N ALA A 33 23.49 -24.82 19.83
CA ALA A 33 24.57 -24.02 19.28
C ALA A 33 25.70 -24.87 18.67
N ALA A 34 26.09 -25.97 19.34
CA ALA A 34 27.10 -26.89 18.84
C ALA A 34 26.66 -27.61 17.55
N GLU A 35 25.38 -27.99 17.46
CA GLU A 35 24.81 -28.59 16.24
C GLU A 35 24.78 -27.58 15.09
N ARG A 36 24.39 -26.32 15.35
CA ARG A 36 24.34 -25.25 14.33
C ARG A 36 25.71 -24.89 13.76
N GLN A 37 26.77 -24.92 14.58
CA GLN A 37 28.14 -24.64 14.12
C GLN A 37 28.66 -25.65 13.09
N GLN A 38 28.10 -26.86 13.03
CA GLN A 38 28.49 -27.90 12.08
C GLN A 38 27.82 -27.76 10.71
N LEU A 39 26.82 -26.88 10.57
CA LEU A 39 26.06 -26.69 9.35
C LEU A 39 26.66 -25.62 8.45
N VAL A 40 26.49 -25.80 7.14
CA VAL A 40 26.84 -24.79 6.13
C VAL A 40 25.99 -23.53 6.37
N GLY A 41 26.65 -22.37 6.40
CA GLY A 41 26.00 -21.09 6.69
C GLY A 41 25.88 -20.73 8.17
N ARG A 42 26.16 -21.66 9.10
CA ARG A 42 26.12 -21.48 10.57
C ARG A 42 24.84 -20.73 11.03
N PRO A 43 23.66 -21.34 10.85
CA PRO A 43 22.40 -20.70 11.18
C PRO A 43 22.35 -20.31 12.66
N PRO A 44 21.69 -19.19 13.01
CA PRO A 44 21.64 -18.73 14.39
C PRO A 44 20.75 -19.60 15.28
N VAL A 45 20.90 -19.45 16.60
CA VAL A 45 20.03 -20.06 17.61
C VAL A 45 18.88 -19.12 17.97
N TYR A 46 17.68 -19.65 18.12
CA TYR A 46 16.48 -18.90 18.49
C TYR A 46 16.02 -19.30 19.89
N ALA A 47 15.58 -18.35 20.72
CA ALA A 47 15.21 -18.66 22.10
C ALA A 47 13.90 -19.45 22.19
N ILE A 48 13.08 -19.48 21.13
CA ILE A 48 11.92 -20.37 21.02
C ILE A 48 12.33 -21.86 20.95
N GLU A 49 13.60 -22.15 20.63
CA GLU A 49 14.19 -23.49 20.62
C GLU A 49 14.63 -23.92 22.04
N HIS A 50 13.84 -23.60 23.07
CA HIS A 50 14.20 -23.84 24.47
C HIS A 50 13.98 -25.28 24.94
N GLY A 51 13.34 -26.14 24.13
CA GLY A 51 13.18 -27.57 24.40
C GLY A 51 12.31 -27.94 25.61
N LEU A 52 11.47 -27.02 26.10
CA LEU A 52 10.52 -27.29 27.18
C LEU A 52 9.18 -27.74 26.58
N ASP A 53 8.54 -28.73 27.20
CA ASP A 53 7.17 -29.10 26.86
C ASP A 53 6.15 -28.11 27.43
N ARG A 54 4.86 -28.33 27.15
CA ARG A 54 3.79 -27.41 27.61
C ARG A 54 3.70 -27.32 29.14
N GLY A 55 4.00 -28.39 29.87
CA GLY A 55 3.93 -28.42 31.32
C GLY A 55 5.09 -27.64 31.95
N ASP A 56 6.31 -27.95 31.52
CA ASP A 56 7.52 -27.26 31.96
C ASP A 56 7.50 -25.76 31.62
N LEU A 57 6.95 -25.40 30.45
CA LEU A 57 6.78 -24.01 30.05
C LEU A 57 5.78 -23.27 30.95
N SER A 58 4.70 -23.92 31.38
CA SER A 58 3.76 -23.34 32.35
C SER A 58 4.45 -23.05 33.67
N VAL A 59 5.25 -24.00 34.17
CA VAL A 59 6.03 -23.82 35.40
C VAL A 59 7.00 -22.64 35.29
N LEU A 60 7.69 -22.50 34.14
CA LEU A 60 8.57 -21.37 33.88
C LEU A 60 7.81 -20.04 33.91
N LYS A 61 6.63 -19.97 33.26
CA LYS A 61 5.80 -18.76 33.24
C LYS A 61 5.35 -18.37 34.65
N ASP A 62 4.76 -19.30 35.39
CA ASP A 62 4.28 -19.07 36.76
C ASP A 62 5.41 -18.58 37.68
N LEU A 63 6.61 -19.15 37.53
CA LEU A 63 7.78 -18.78 38.34
C LEU A 63 8.29 -17.38 38.01
N VAL A 64 8.40 -17.04 36.72
CA VAL A 64 8.81 -15.70 36.28
C VAL A 64 7.78 -14.65 36.71
N GLU A 65 6.49 -14.90 36.46
CA GLU A 65 5.39 -14.00 36.84
C GLU A 65 5.35 -13.78 38.36
N GLY A 66 5.49 -14.85 39.15
CA GLY A 66 5.56 -14.78 40.61
C GLY A 66 6.79 -14.01 41.12
N TRP A 67 7.93 -14.16 40.46
CA TRP A 67 9.18 -13.47 40.83
C TRP A 67 9.11 -11.97 40.56
N VAL A 68 8.72 -11.59 39.34
CA VAL A 68 8.71 -10.20 38.86
C VAL A 68 7.80 -9.30 39.68
N ARG A 69 6.73 -9.85 40.27
CA ARG A 69 5.83 -9.11 41.17
C ARG A 69 6.52 -8.51 42.39
N ARG A 70 7.62 -9.10 42.83
CA ARG A 70 8.26 -8.77 44.12
C ARG A 70 9.73 -8.41 44.01
N PHE A 71 10.42 -8.95 43.01
CA PHE A 71 11.88 -8.92 42.95
C PHE A 71 12.39 -8.56 41.56
N ARG A 72 13.59 -7.96 41.54
CA ARG A 72 14.35 -7.80 40.29
C ARG A 72 14.90 -9.15 39.81
N PRO A 73 15.09 -9.37 38.51
CA PRO A 73 15.68 -10.59 37.99
C PRO A 73 17.07 -10.85 38.60
N PRO A 74 17.36 -12.08 39.03
CA PRO A 74 18.70 -12.44 39.48
C PRO A 74 19.68 -12.34 38.32
N GLY A 75 20.80 -11.64 38.53
CA GLY A 75 21.78 -11.38 37.46
C GLY A 75 22.39 -12.64 36.83
N ARG A 76 22.43 -13.75 37.57
CA ARG A 76 22.99 -15.05 37.14
C ARG A 76 21.97 -15.96 36.44
N HIS A 77 20.67 -15.87 36.76
CA HIS A 77 19.65 -16.82 36.25
C HIS A 77 18.69 -16.12 35.29
N TRP A 78 19.23 -15.69 34.14
CA TRP A 78 18.53 -14.78 33.21
C TRP A 78 17.76 -15.48 32.08
N LEU A 79 18.17 -16.70 31.67
CA LEU A 79 17.53 -17.46 30.59
C LEU A 79 16.00 -17.64 30.73
N PRO A 80 15.42 -17.90 31.93
CA PRO A 80 13.97 -18.00 32.07
C PRO A 80 13.22 -16.74 31.61
N PHE A 81 13.78 -15.56 31.87
CA PHE A 81 13.19 -14.27 31.46
C PHE A 81 13.27 -14.06 29.95
N VAL A 82 14.34 -14.55 29.31
CA VAL A 82 14.51 -14.52 27.85
C VAL A 82 13.48 -15.44 27.18
N VAL A 83 13.34 -16.67 27.66
CA VAL A 83 12.33 -17.63 27.15
C VAL A 83 10.92 -17.08 27.35
N TYR A 84 10.62 -16.53 28.53
CA TYR A 84 9.32 -15.90 28.80
C TYR A 84 9.02 -14.76 27.82
N ALA A 85 9.95 -13.84 27.61
CA ALA A 85 9.78 -12.73 26.67
C ALA A 85 9.60 -13.21 25.22
N THR A 86 10.32 -14.26 24.81
CA THR A 86 10.16 -14.89 23.49
C THR A 86 8.81 -15.57 23.32
N GLU A 87 8.29 -16.26 24.33
CA GLU A 87 6.96 -16.88 24.28
C GLU A 87 5.82 -15.86 24.19
N VAL A 88 5.97 -14.71 24.87
CA VAL A 88 5.07 -13.57 24.67
C VAL A 88 5.21 -13.04 23.24
N GLY A 89 6.43 -12.97 22.71
CA GLY A 89 6.70 -12.56 21.32
C GLY A 89 6.11 -13.50 20.28
N TYR A 90 6.07 -14.80 20.55
CA TYR A 90 5.43 -15.79 19.69
C TYR A 90 3.92 -15.61 19.61
N SER A 91 3.31 -15.20 20.73
CA SER A 91 1.87 -14.94 20.85
C SER A 91 1.48 -13.50 20.49
N TYR A 92 2.44 -12.67 20.11
CA TYR A 92 2.22 -11.24 19.85
C TYR A 92 1.51 -11.03 18.53
N GLU A 93 0.36 -10.36 18.54
CA GLU A 93 -0.49 -10.17 17.35
C GLU A 93 -0.37 -8.77 16.71
N GLY A 94 0.27 -7.81 17.39
CA GLY A 94 -0.33 -6.49 17.34
C GLY A 94 0.56 -5.26 17.19
N ASP A 95 0.49 -4.26 18.04
CA ASP A 95 -0.38 -3.96 19.17
C ASP A 95 -0.07 -4.61 20.53
N GLU A 96 0.49 -3.77 21.40
CA GLU A 96 0.55 -3.91 22.85
C GLU A 96 1.42 -5.05 23.42
N TYR A 97 2.65 -5.24 22.92
CA TYR A 97 3.61 -6.21 23.49
C TYR A 97 3.93 -5.96 24.97
N TRP A 98 4.33 -4.74 25.33
CA TRP A 98 4.68 -4.40 26.71
C TRP A 98 3.48 -4.38 27.67
N PRO A 99 2.30 -3.85 27.29
CA PRO A 99 1.11 -4.04 28.11
C PRO A 99 0.77 -5.52 28.34
N THR A 100 0.94 -6.39 27.33
CA THR A 100 0.72 -7.83 27.48
C THR A 100 1.68 -8.45 28.48
N ILE A 101 2.98 -8.08 28.44
CA ILE A 101 3.96 -8.59 29.41
C ILE A 101 3.66 -8.10 30.84
N GLU A 102 3.24 -6.85 30.99
CA GLU A 102 2.89 -6.25 32.28
C GLU A 102 1.61 -6.86 32.86
N HIS A 103 0.63 -7.21 32.01
CA HIS A 103 -0.60 -7.87 32.44
C HIS A 103 -0.32 -9.29 32.96
N GLY A 104 0.49 -10.07 32.24
CA GLY A 104 0.88 -11.43 32.69
C GLY A 104 1.83 -11.41 33.88
N ALA A 105 2.84 -10.54 33.86
CA ALA A 105 3.83 -10.37 34.92
C ALA A 105 3.80 -8.94 35.52
N PRO A 106 2.80 -8.61 36.38
CA PRO A 106 2.73 -7.31 37.03
C PRO A 106 4.03 -6.97 37.77
N GLY A 107 4.54 -5.76 37.56
CA GLY A 107 5.84 -5.32 38.09
C GLY A 107 6.98 -5.44 37.08
N TRP A 108 6.75 -5.93 35.86
CA TRP A 108 7.78 -6.07 34.84
C TRP A 108 8.48 -4.75 34.53
N SER A 109 7.70 -3.69 34.29
CA SER A 109 8.22 -2.36 33.97
C SER A 109 9.09 -1.80 35.10
N HIS A 110 8.72 -2.05 36.36
CA HIS A 110 9.41 -1.53 37.54
C HIS A 110 10.63 -2.36 37.95
N ASN A 111 10.51 -3.70 37.96
CA ASN A 111 11.50 -4.61 38.52
C ASN A 111 12.47 -5.19 37.47
N VAL A 112 12.03 -5.36 36.23
CA VAL A 112 12.84 -5.89 35.12
C VAL A 112 13.33 -4.75 34.24
N GLY A 113 12.38 -3.97 33.71
CA GLY A 113 12.61 -2.91 32.75
C GLY A 113 12.92 -3.43 31.34
N ARG A 114 12.46 -2.71 30.31
CA ARG A 114 12.60 -3.10 28.88
C ARG A 114 14.08 -3.28 28.48
N SER A 115 14.97 -2.41 28.96
CA SER A 115 16.40 -2.44 28.63
C SER A 115 17.14 -3.67 29.17
N TYR A 116 16.65 -4.30 30.24
CA TYR A 116 17.23 -5.55 30.75
C TYR A 116 17.11 -6.67 29.71
N ILE A 117 15.94 -6.80 29.08
CA ILE A 117 15.67 -7.86 28.10
C ILE A 117 16.58 -7.76 26.89
N LYS A 118 16.74 -6.55 26.32
CA LYS A 118 17.71 -6.32 25.23
C LYS A 118 19.11 -6.77 25.61
N LYS A 119 19.60 -6.39 26.80
CA LYS A 119 20.93 -6.80 27.28
C LYS A 119 21.07 -8.31 27.39
N ARG A 120 20.01 -9.02 27.81
CA ARG A 120 20.03 -10.49 27.93
C ARG A 120 19.93 -11.20 26.59
N PHE A 121 19.23 -10.65 25.61
CA PHE A 121 19.29 -11.17 24.25
C PHE A 121 20.64 -10.92 23.58
N GLN A 122 21.29 -9.78 23.81
CA GLN A 122 22.67 -9.55 23.37
C GLN A 122 23.66 -10.51 24.05
N GLU A 123 23.43 -10.85 25.32
CA GLU A 123 24.19 -11.89 26.00
C GLU A 123 23.92 -13.28 25.40
N PHE A 124 22.67 -13.59 25.07
CA PHE A 124 22.28 -14.83 24.38
C PHE A 124 22.93 -14.97 23.00
N GLU A 125 22.97 -13.88 22.23
CA GLU A 125 23.70 -13.79 20.96
C GLU A 125 25.17 -14.18 21.16
N ARG A 126 25.85 -13.51 22.10
CA ARG A 126 27.27 -13.73 22.38
C ARG A 126 27.60 -15.15 22.89
N VAL A 127 26.73 -15.73 23.71
CA VAL A 127 27.00 -17.03 24.36
C VAL A 127 26.61 -18.21 23.47
N TYR A 128 25.49 -18.13 22.75
CA TYR A 128 24.94 -19.26 22.00
C TYR A 128 24.93 -19.05 20.47
N GLY A 129 25.37 -17.91 19.96
CA GLY A 129 25.23 -17.58 18.54
C GLY A 129 23.78 -17.27 18.18
N GLY A 130 23.07 -16.60 19.08
CA GLY A 130 21.68 -16.20 18.90
C GLY A 130 21.44 -15.27 17.70
N ALA A 131 20.22 -15.24 17.18
CA ALA A 131 19.87 -14.38 16.04
C ALA A 131 19.88 -12.87 16.39
N GLU A 132 20.62 -12.08 15.61
CA GLU A 132 20.64 -10.62 15.71
C GLU A 132 19.51 -10.01 14.84
N PRO A 133 18.62 -9.17 15.41
CA PRO A 133 17.60 -8.46 14.63
C PRO A 133 18.22 -7.43 13.66
N ARG A 134 17.77 -7.43 12.40
CA ARG A 134 18.23 -6.50 11.34
C ARG A 134 17.05 -5.92 10.55
N GLY A 135 17.31 -4.91 9.72
CA GLY A 135 16.29 -4.25 8.89
C GLY A 135 15.72 -2.97 9.52
N ARG A 136 14.79 -2.28 8.83
CA ARG A 136 14.22 -1.01 9.35
C ARG A 136 13.37 -1.27 10.57
N TRP A 137 12.70 -2.42 10.64
CA TRP A 137 12.05 -2.90 11.86
C TRP A 137 12.96 -2.83 13.09
N ALA A 138 14.17 -3.40 13.03
CA ALA A 138 15.11 -3.37 14.15
C ALA A 138 15.61 -1.95 14.49
N SER A 139 15.68 -1.05 13.49
CA SER A 139 16.01 0.37 13.68
C SER A 139 14.88 1.15 14.37
N HIS A 140 13.62 0.82 14.09
CA HIS A 140 12.45 1.50 14.65
C HIS A 140 12.07 0.93 16.04
N PHE A 141 12.22 -0.37 16.23
CA PHE A 141 11.78 -1.10 17.42
C PHE A 141 12.95 -1.78 18.12
N THR A 142 13.75 -0.99 18.86
CA THR A 142 15.12 -1.39 19.21
C THR A 142 15.26 -2.44 20.33
N ILE A 143 14.19 -2.79 21.04
CA ILE A 143 14.18 -3.80 22.11
C ILE A 143 13.26 -4.99 21.73
N ILE A 144 12.03 -4.77 21.26
CA ILE A 144 11.01 -5.79 20.92
C ILE A 144 11.41 -6.56 19.68
N CYS A 145 12.22 -5.97 18.79
CA CYS A 145 12.80 -6.73 17.69
C CYS A 145 13.54 -7.98 18.15
N TRP A 146 14.11 -8.01 19.36
CA TRP A 146 14.79 -9.18 19.92
C TRP A 146 13.83 -10.33 20.22
N PRO A 147 12.86 -10.24 21.16
CA PRO A 147 11.94 -11.33 21.43
C PRO A 147 11.15 -11.77 20.19
N ILE A 148 10.80 -10.85 19.28
CA ILE A 148 10.11 -11.18 18.03
C ILE A 148 11.01 -11.96 17.06
N THR A 149 12.27 -11.56 16.89
CA THR A 149 13.24 -12.32 16.07
C THR A 149 13.47 -13.72 16.66
N HIS A 150 13.61 -13.80 17.99
CA HIS A 150 13.81 -15.06 18.69
C HIS A 150 12.56 -15.94 18.78
N ALA A 151 11.36 -15.40 18.51
CA ALA A 151 10.12 -16.16 18.35
C ALA A 151 10.01 -16.83 16.98
N LEU A 152 10.94 -16.53 16.05
CA LEU A 152 11.12 -17.12 14.73
C LEU A 152 9.99 -16.81 13.72
N LEU A 153 8.74 -17.07 14.09
CA LEU A 153 7.56 -16.70 13.31
C LEU A 153 6.33 -16.54 14.23
N PRO A 154 6.01 -15.31 14.67
CA PRO A 154 4.82 -15.00 15.47
C PRO A 154 3.53 -15.53 14.84
N ALA A 155 2.58 -15.96 15.69
CA ALA A 155 1.38 -16.68 15.27
C ALA A 155 0.52 -15.94 14.23
N ASP A 156 0.41 -14.62 14.34
CA ASP A 156 -0.35 -13.76 13.43
C ASP A 156 0.28 -13.70 12.02
N LEU A 157 1.61 -13.81 11.92
CA LEU A 157 2.34 -13.75 10.65
C LEU A 157 2.38 -15.09 9.91
N GLN A 158 2.15 -16.21 10.62
CA GLN A 158 2.28 -17.56 10.07
C GLN A 158 1.42 -17.76 8.81
N ARG A 159 0.14 -17.36 8.85
CA ARG A 159 -0.77 -17.52 7.71
C ARG A 159 -0.26 -16.77 6.47
N GLN A 160 0.20 -15.54 6.66
CA GLN A 160 0.72 -14.70 5.57
C GLN A 160 2.00 -15.32 5.01
N PHE A 161 2.83 -15.92 5.85
CA PHE A 161 4.03 -16.61 5.40
C PHE A 161 3.73 -17.88 4.61
N ALA A 162 2.80 -18.72 5.09
CA ALA A 162 2.37 -19.91 4.37
C ALA A 162 1.77 -19.55 3.00
N LYS A 163 1.01 -18.46 2.93
CA LYS A 163 0.52 -17.91 1.66
C LYS A 163 1.67 -17.47 0.77
N LEU A 164 2.64 -16.70 1.29
CA LEU A 164 3.81 -16.28 0.52
C LEU A 164 4.60 -17.46 -0.06
N LEU A 165 4.82 -18.53 0.72
CA LEU A 165 5.49 -19.74 0.24
C LEU A 165 4.70 -20.45 -0.85
N TYR A 166 3.38 -20.56 -0.68
CA TYR A 166 2.50 -21.14 -1.69
C TYR A 166 2.49 -20.32 -2.98
N ASP A 167 2.35 -19.00 -2.86
CA ASP A 167 2.32 -18.05 -3.97
C ASP A 167 3.62 -18.10 -4.80
N ASN A 168 4.75 -18.46 -4.17
CA ASN A 168 6.06 -18.53 -4.79
C ASN A 168 6.54 -19.96 -5.10
N ARG A 169 5.68 -20.98 -4.90
CA ARG A 169 6.08 -22.40 -4.93
C ARG A 169 6.67 -22.88 -6.24
N GLY A 170 6.32 -22.28 -7.38
CA GLY A 170 6.84 -22.70 -8.68
C GLY A 170 8.20 -22.07 -9.03
N THR A 171 8.49 -20.89 -8.48
CA THR A 171 9.80 -20.22 -8.63
C THR A 171 10.94 -20.85 -7.83
N LEU A 172 10.66 -21.91 -7.06
CA LEU A 172 11.65 -22.61 -6.26
C LEU A 172 12.60 -23.40 -7.17
N THR A 173 13.89 -23.04 -7.17
CA THR A 173 14.95 -23.80 -7.83
C THR A 173 15.78 -24.57 -6.81
N ARG A 174 16.64 -25.47 -7.27
CA ARG A 174 17.53 -26.22 -6.37
C ARG A 174 18.52 -25.28 -5.69
N GLU A 175 19.11 -24.38 -6.48
CA GLU A 175 20.07 -23.38 -6.03
C GLU A 175 19.43 -22.47 -4.96
N LEU A 176 18.19 -22.04 -5.18
CA LEU A 176 17.44 -21.21 -4.24
C LEU A 176 17.09 -21.96 -2.94
N LEU A 177 16.79 -23.26 -3.02
CA LEU A 177 16.51 -24.08 -1.83
C LEU A 177 17.77 -24.45 -1.03
N GLU A 178 18.95 -24.36 -1.65
CA GLU A 178 20.26 -24.61 -1.02
C GLU A 178 20.86 -23.33 -0.40
N ASP A 179 20.40 -22.14 -0.83
CA ASP A 179 20.79 -20.84 -0.26
C ASP A 179 19.62 -20.13 0.47
N PRO A 180 19.52 -20.26 1.81
CA PRO A 180 18.49 -19.59 2.59
C PRO A 180 18.50 -18.07 2.43
N ARG A 181 19.67 -17.43 2.28
CA ARG A 181 19.74 -15.96 2.23
C ARG A 181 19.11 -15.44 0.93
N GLU A 182 19.41 -16.10 -0.18
CA GLU A 182 18.86 -15.73 -1.47
C GLU A 182 17.36 -16.03 -1.56
N LEU A 183 16.91 -17.18 -1.04
CA LEU A 183 15.48 -17.47 -0.90
C LEU A 183 14.77 -16.38 -0.08
N GLY A 184 15.39 -15.96 1.03
CA GLY A 184 14.93 -14.87 1.86
C GLY A 184 14.77 -13.56 1.10
N ARG A 185 15.76 -13.15 0.30
CA ARG A 185 15.69 -11.92 -0.53
C ARG A 185 14.55 -11.99 -1.53
N VAL A 186 14.42 -13.10 -2.25
CA VAL A 186 13.36 -13.30 -3.25
C VAL A 186 11.97 -13.24 -2.61
N LEU A 187 11.79 -13.86 -1.44
CA LEU A 187 10.52 -13.84 -0.71
C LEU A 187 10.20 -12.45 -0.13
N ALA A 188 11.21 -11.75 0.40
CA ALA A 188 11.04 -10.44 1.03
C ALA A 188 10.48 -9.40 0.05
N VAL A 189 11.01 -9.37 -1.16
CA VAL A 189 10.50 -8.55 -2.27
C VAL A 189 9.02 -8.83 -2.54
N ARG A 190 8.65 -10.10 -2.55
CA ARG A 190 7.32 -10.54 -2.97
C ARG A 190 6.29 -10.45 -1.84
N SER A 191 6.69 -9.95 -0.67
CA SER A 191 5.81 -9.66 0.46
C SER A 191 4.89 -8.46 0.25
N GLY A 192 5.04 -7.67 -0.82
CA GLY A 192 4.22 -6.45 -1.04
C GLY A 192 2.70 -6.65 -1.11
N GLY A 193 2.23 -7.90 -1.31
CA GLY A 193 0.80 -8.26 -1.25
C GLY A 193 0.31 -8.70 0.14
N SER A 194 1.18 -8.64 1.16
CA SER A 194 0.88 -8.97 2.55
C SER A 194 0.72 -7.70 3.40
N SER A 195 0.40 -7.85 4.68
CA SER A 195 0.26 -6.72 5.61
C SER A 195 1.52 -5.88 5.74
N LYS A 196 1.38 -4.61 6.15
CA LYS A 196 2.55 -3.75 6.47
C LYS A 196 3.42 -4.37 7.57
N ARG A 197 2.81 -5.02 8.57
CA ARG A 197 3.52 -5.72 9.65
C ARG A 197 4.32 -6.92 9.12
N PHE A 198 3.72 -7.73 8.25
CA PHE A 198 4.44 -8.83 7.61
C PHE A 198 5.55 -8.32 6.69
N GLN A 199 5.34 -7.24 5.95
CA GLN A 199 6.39 -6.59 5.15
C GLN A 199 7.56 -6.14 6.03
N GLN A 200 7.29 -5.53 7.18
CA GLN A 200 8.32 -5.15 8.17
C GLN A 200 9.09 -6.37 8.70
N PHE A 201 8.39 -7.48 8.98
CA PHE A 201 9.04 -8.75 9.33
C PHE A 201 9.92 -9.28 8.19
N ALA A 202 9.44 -9.16 6.95
CA ALA A 202 10.15 -9.58 5.74
C ALA A 202 11.38 -8.72 5.41
N GLU A 203 11.56 -7.55 6.04
CA GLU A 203 12.79 -6.75 5.95
C GLU A 203 14.01 -7.39 6.63
N ASN A 204 13.85 -8.58 7.23
CA ASN A 204 14.94 -9.45 7.62
C ASN A 204 14.99 -10.69 6.69
N PRO A 205 15.61 -10.58 5.49
CA PRO A 205 15.69 -11.68 4.52
C PRO A 205 16.37 -12.92 5.09
N ASP A 206 17.39 -12.73 5.94
CA ASP A 206 18.09 -13.85 6.56
C ASP A 206 17.11 -14.69 7.38
N LEU A 207 16.37 -14.08 8.31
CA LEU A 207 15.34 -14.78 9.09
C LEU A 207 14.30 -15.44 8.17
N LEU A 208 13.73 -14.66 7.25
CA LEU A 208 12.68 -15.11 6.33
C LEU A 208 13.11 -16.37 5.55
N GLY A 209 14.34 -16.36 5.04
CA GLY A 209 14.93 -17.47 4.30
C GLY A 209 15.16 -18.72 5.11
N HIS A 210 15.69 -18.59 6.32
CA HIS A 210 15.91 -19.74 7.22
C HIS A 210 14.59 -20.42 7.60
N VAL A 211 13.56 -19.64 7.95
CA VAL A 211 12.24 -20.19 8.27
C VAL A 211 11.59 -20.82 7.03
N ALA A 212 11.73 -20.19 5.85
CA ALA A 212 11.24 -20.75 4.58
C ALA A 212 11.85 -22.12 4.29
N CYS A 213 13.19 -22.22 4.34
CA CYS A 213 13.89 -23.49 4.12
C CYS A 213 13.46 -24.58 5.12
N ALA A 214 13.33 -24.24 6.40
CA ALA A 214 12.88 -25.18 7.43
C ALA A 214 11.44 -25.66 7.17
N LEU A 215 10.52 -24.75 6.86
CA LEU A 215 9.13 -25.09 6.56
C LEU A 215 8.99 -25.93 5.29
N LEU A 216 9.74 -25.62 4.24
CA LEU A 216 9.71 -26.34 2.95
C LEU A 216 10.38 -27.72 3.04
N ALA A 217 11.43 -27.88 3.86
CA ALA A 217 12.11 -29.15 4.04
C ALA A 217 11.29 -30.18 4.84
N GLY A 218 10.40 -29.70 5.73
CA GLY A 218 9.57 -30.58 6.56
C GLY A 218 10.32 -31.17 7.76
N ARG A 219 9.61 -32.02 8.52
CA ARG A 219 10.03 -32.52 9.86
C ARG A 219 11.34 -33.32 9.87
N GLU A 220 11.76 -33.89 8.74
CA GLU A 220 12.88 -34.85 8.67
C GLU A 220 14.20 -34.24 8.16
N LEU A 221 14.17 -33.00 7.61
CA LEU A 221 15.31 -32.37 6.92
C LEU A 221 15.59 -30.93 7.39
N GLY A 222 14.89 -30.44 8.42
CA GLY A 222 14.98 -29.08 8.94
C GLY A 222 16.27 -28.80 9.72
N ALA A 223 17.44 -28.88 9.08
CA ALA A 223 18.72 -28.70 9.78
C ALA A 223 18.90 -27.30 10.41
N ASN A 224 18.12 -26.30 9.99
CA ASN A 224 18.33 -24.90 10.38
C ASN A 224 17.45 -24.41 11.55
N VAL A 225 16.43 -25.19 11.96
CA VAL A 225 15.52 -24.87 13.07
C VAL A 225 15.23 -26.13 13.88
N ASP A 226 15.18 -26.04 15.21
CA ASP A 226 14.91 -27.18 16.08
C ASP A 226 13.57 -27.84 15.72
N SER A 227 13.56 -29.17 15.78
CA SER A 227 12.42 -29.99 15.38
C SER A 227 11.15 -29.72 16.21
N VAL A 228 11.28 -29.39 17.49
CA VAL A 228 10.14 -29.10 18.39
C VAL A 228 9.54 -27.74 18.04
N ALA A 229 10.37 -26.71 17.87
CA ALA A 229 9.94 -25.38 17.47
C ALA A 229 9.26 -25.40 16.08
N LEU A 230 9.85 -26.10 15.11
CA LEU A 230 9.29 -26.25 13.77
C LEU A 230 7.97 -27.04 13.77
N SER A 231 7.84 -28.06 14.63
CA SER A 231 6.58 -28.79 14.78
C SER A 231 5.50 -27.87 15.32
N ARG A 232 5.80 -27.06 16.35
CA ARG A 232 4.83 -26.14 16.96
C ARG A 232 4.27 -25.15 15.94
N ILE A 233 5.13 -24.53 15.13
CA ILE A 233 4.73 -23.64 14.02
C ILE A 233 3.91 -24.39 12.96
N THR A 234 4.35 -25.60 12.58
CA THR A 234 3.60 -26.40 11.61
C THR A 234 2.21 -26.76 12.14
N ASP A 235 2.10 -27.18 13.40
CA ASP A 235 0.83 -27.56 14.02
C ASP A 235 -0.12 -26.36 14.09
N ASP A 236 0.38 -25.16 14.43
CA ASP A 236 -0.40 -23.92 14.43
C ASP A 236 -0.89 -23.54 13.03
N LEU A 237 -0.02 -23.61 12.01
CA LEU A 237 -0.40 -23.45 10.60
C LEU A 237 -1.48 -24.45 10.16
N THR A 238 -1.46 -25.67 10.69
CA THR A 238 -2.45 -26.70 10.33
C THR A 238 -3.83 -26.51 10.95
N LYS A 239 -3.97 -25.66 11.99
CA LYS A 239 -5.27 -25.32 12.58
C LYS A 239 -6.19 -24.63 11.57
N GLN A 240 -5.62 -23.89 10.62
CA GLN A 240 -6.36 -23.24 9.54
C GLN A 240 -6.30 -24.08 8.26
N ARG A 241 -7.44 -24.61 7.81
CA ARG A 241 -7.54 -25.51 6.63
C ARG A 241 -6.86 -24.93 5.38
N GLN A 242 -6.97 -23.63 5.16
CA GLN A 242 -6.39 -22.95 4.00
C GLN A 242 -4.85 -22.87 4.08
N ALA A 243 -4.32 -22.45 5.24
CA ALA A 243 -2.87 -22.35 5.45
C ALA A 243 -2.19 -23.73 5.39
N ARG A 244 -2.85 -24.78 5.89
CA ARG A 244 -2.42 -26.18 5.75
C ARG A 244 -2.23 -26.58 4.28
N ASN A 245 -3.23 -26.29 3.44
CA ASN A 245 -3.18 -26.65 2.02
C ASN A 245 -2.04 -25.91 1.32
N TRP A 246 -1.92 -24.61 1.55
CA TRP A 246 -0.85 -23.77 1.02
C TRP A 246 0.55 -24.32 1.35
N LEU A 247 0.79 -24.64 2.62
CA LEU A 247 2.08 -25.18 3.06
C LEU A 247 2.38 -26.55 2.43
N ASN A 248 1.38 -27.43 2.34
CA ASN A 248 1.56 -28.76 1.76
C ASN A 248 1.88 -28.72 0.25
N ASP A 249 1.23 -27.82 -0.48
CA ASP A 249 1.49 -27.63 -1.91
C ASP A 249 2.89 -27.04 -2.14
N ALA A 250 3.30 -26.06 -1.31
CA ALA A 250 4.65 -25.50 -1.35
C ALA A 250 5.73 -26.56 -1.06
N ARG A 251 5.53 -27.40 -0.03
CA ARG A 251 6.40 -28.55 0.29
C ARG A 251 6.48 -29.54 -0.87
N SER A 252 5.35 -29.86 -1.50
CA SER A 252 5.28 -30.80 -2.61
C SER A 252 6.10 -30.30 -3.81
N SER A 253 5.99 -29.01 -4.14
CA SER A 253 6.82 -28.38 -5.18
C SER A 253 8.31 -28.42 -4.84
N ALA A 254 8.69 -28.05 -3.62
CA ALA A 254 10.09 -28.07 -3.18
C ALA A 254 10.70 -29.48 -3.25
N ASN A 255 9.94 -30.51 -2.83
CA ASN A 255 10.37 -31.91 -2.91
C ASN A 255 10.54 -32.38 -4.36
N ARG A 256 9.64 -31.98 -5.27
CA ARG A 256 9.76 -32.31 -6.70
C ARG A 256 11.04 -31.74 -7.32
N VAL A 257 11.40 -30.51 -6.95
CA VAL A 257 12.65 -29.85 -7.41
C VAL A 257 13.87 -30.61 -6.89
N ARG A 258 13.86 -31.04 -5.62
CA ARG A 258 14.95 -31.84 -5.03
C ARG A 258 15.11 -33.22 -5.68
N LEU A 259 14.00 -33.87 -6.05
CA LEU A 259 14.00 -35.23 -6.60
C LEU A 259 14.37 -35.32 -8.10
N ARG A 260 14.13 -34.28 -8.91
CA ARG A 260 14.47 -34.26 -10.35
C ARG A 260 15.98 -34.42 -10.64
N GLY A 261 16.85 -34.27 -9.63
CA GLY A 261 18.29 -34.48 -9.75
C GLY A 261 18.79 -35.93 -9.61
N VAL A 262 17.91 -36.91 -9.34
CA VAL A 262 18.31 -38.33 -9.12
C VAL A 262 18.18 -39.19 -10.38
N ALA A 263 17.60 -38.67 -11.47
CA ALA A 263 17.53 -39.39 -12.75
C ALA A 263 18.89 -39.36 -13.49
N ARG A 264 19.50 -40.54 -13.63
CA ARG A 264 20.73 -40.83 -14.37
C ARG A 264 20.74 -40.09 -15.72
N ALA A 265 21.77 -39.29 -15.93
CA ALA A 265 22.01 -38.53 -17.16
C ALA A 265 21.81 -39.40 -18.42
N ALA A 266 20.81 -39.07 -19.23
CA ALA A 266 20.79 -39.49 -20.62
C ALA A 266 21.94 -38.77 -21.36
N PRO A 267 22.63 -39.43 -22.30
CA PRO A 267 23.80 -38.85 -22.95
C PRO A 267 23.45 -37.56 -23.70
N PRO A 268 24.39 -36.60 -23.79
CA PRO A 268 24.14 -35.30 -24.39
C PRO A 268 23.80 -35.49 -25.87
N ARG A 269 22.56 -35.14 -26.25
CA ARG A 269 22.17 -35.05 -27.66
C ARG A 269 22.99 -33.91 -28.27
N THR A 270 23.85 -34.28 -29.21
CA THR A 270 24.69 -33.41 -30.01
C THR A 270 23.83 -32.30 -30.63
N ARG A 271 24.08 -31.05 -30.22
CA ARG A 271 23.51 -29.87 -30.88
C ARG A 271 24.10 -29.79 -32.28
N GLY A 272 23.34 -30.25 -33.28
CA GLY A 272 23.57 -29.89 -34.66
C GLY A 272 23.25 -28.41 -34.85
N ASN A 273 24.17 -27.67 -35.47
CA ASN A 273 23.99 -26.29 -35.88
C ASN A 273 22.76 -26.17 -36.80
N ALA A 274 21.65 -25.68 -36.26
CA ALA A 274 20.57 -25.06 -37.02
C ALA A 274 20.67 -23.53 -36.83
N PRO A 275 20.41 -22.73 -37.88
CA PRO A 275 20.64 -21.29 -37.86
C PRO A 275 19.76 -20.62 -36.80
N THR A 276 20.34 -19.63 -36.12
CA THR A 276 19.76 -18.72 -35.14
C THR A 276 18.31 -18.33 -35.46
N GLN A 277 17.36 -19.11 -34.92
CA GLN A 277 15.98 -18.69 -34.73
C GLN A 277 16.00 -17.61 -33.63
N ARG A 278 15.48 -16.43 -33.97
CA ARG A 278 15.24 -15.33 -33.01
C ARG A 278 14.59 -15.92 -31.76
N SER A 279 15.23 -15.76 -30.61
CA SER A 279 14.70 -16.17 -29.32
C SER A 279 13.35 -15.47 -29.12
N ARG A 280 12.25 -16.20 -29.30
CA ARG A 280 10.89 -15.71 -29.00
C ARG A 280 10.84 -15.43 -27.50
N SER A 281 10.40 -14.22 -27.14
CA SER A 281 10.30 -13.74 -25.75
C SER A 281 9.61 -14.77 -24.85
N THR A 282 10.18 -15.00 -23.67
CA THR A 282 9.70 -15.96 -22.66
C THR A 282 8.51 -15.45 -21.83
N LEU A 283 8.03 -14.23 -22.11
CA LEU A 283 6.92 -13.61 -21.39
C LEU A 283 5.60 -13.69 -22.17
N PRO A 284 4.45 -13.82 -21.48
CA PRO A 284 3.15 -13.75 -22.12
C PRO A 284 2.92 -12.38 -22.75
N ALA A 285 2.30 -12.35 -23.92
CA ALA A 285 1.96 -11.11 -24.59
C ALA A 285 0.99 -10.28 -23.74
N VAL A 286 1.15 -8.95 -23.74
CA VAL A 286 0.38 -8.03 -22.88
C VAL A 286 -1.13 -8.22 -23.10
N PRO A 287 -1.91 -8.62 -22.08
CA PRO A 287 -3.35 -8.81 -22.22
C PRO A 287 -4.07 -7.47 -22.41
N VAL A 288 -4.97 -7.42 -23.39
CA VAL A 288 -5.79 -6.24 -23.70
C VAL A 288 -7.25 -6.67 -23.80
N PHE A 289 -8.12 -5.87 -23.20
CA PHE A 289 -9.56 -6.12 -23.14
C PHE A 289 -10.33 -4.90 -23.59
N VAL A 290 -11.57 -5.14 -24.02
CA VAL A 290 -12.55 -4.10 -24.30
C VAL A 290 -13.74 -4.32 -23.38
N HIS A 291 -14.05 -3.32 -22.55
CA HIS A 291 -15.14 -3.39 -21.58
C HIS A 291 -16.28 -2.45 -21.99
N PRO A 292 -17.54 -2.84 -21.80
CA PRO A 292 -18.65 -1.94 -21.94
C PRO A 292 -18.62 -0.91 -20.80
N ASP A 293 -19.01 0.33 -21.12
CA ASP A 293 -19.18 1.45 -20.22
C ASP A 293 -20.57 2.08 -20.48
N SER A 294 -21.08 2.86 -19.53
CA SER A 294 -22.34 3.61 -19.58
C SER A 294 -22.56 4.43 -20.85
N ALA A 295 -21.49 4.80 -21.57
CA ALA A 295 -21.54 5.61 -22.78
C ALA A 295 -20.85 4.97 -24.01
N GLY A 296 -20.42 3.70 -23.94
CA GLY A 296 -19.75 3.03 -25.05
C GLY A 296 -18.79 1.93 -24.62
N TRP A 297 -17.59 1.93 -25.21
CA TRP A 297 -16.56 0.93 -24.94
C TRP A 297 -15.27 1.58 -24.44
N GLN A 298 -14.52 0.87 -23.59
CA GLN A 298 -13.19 1.30 -23.13
C GLN A 298 -12.17 0.19 -23.33
N ILE A 299 -10.95 0.56 -23.72
CA ILE A 299 -9.83 -0.38 -23.86
C ILE A 299 -9.04 -0.40 -22.56
N ARG A 300 -8.78 -1.59 -22.03
CA ARG A 300 -7.95 -1.79 -20.83
C ARG A 300 -6.78 -2.69 -21.13
N LEU A 301 -5.60 -2.24 -20.74
CA LEU A 301 -4.35 -2.99 -20.80
C LEU A 301 -4.04 -3.57 -19.42
N GLN A 302 -3.68 -4.84 -19.34
CA GLN A 302 -3.27 -5.49 -18.09
C GLN A 302 -1.75 -5.63 -18.02
N VAL A 303 -1.17 -5.26 -16.88
CA VAL A 303 0.26 -5.46 -16.59
C VAL A 303 0.54 -6.97 -16.56
N PRO A 304 1.43 -7.47 -17.44
CA PRO A 304 1.80 -8.87 -17.45
C PRO A 304 2.58 -9.21 -16.19
N ASP A 305 2.67 -10.50 -15.88
CA ASP A 305 3.48 -10.95 -14.78
C ASP A 305 4.97 -10.85 -15.13
N LEU A 306 5.65 -9.89 -14.52
CA LEU A 306 7.09 -9.68 -14.70
C LEU A 306 7.93 -10.61 -13.82
N THR A 307 7.32 -11.39 -12.91
CA THR A 307 8.04 -12.29 -11.99
C THR A 307 9.02 -13.24 -12.71
N PRO A 308 8.70 -13.86 -13.87
CA PRO A 308 9.63 -14.71 -14.60
C PRO A 308 10.86 -13.96 -15.12
N LEU A 309 10.69 -12.69 -15.55
CA LEU A 309 11.80 -11.83 -16.00
C LEU A 309 12.70 -11.43 -14.82
N LEU A 310 12.12 -11.35 -13.63
CA LEU A 310 12.79 -10.94 -12.40
C LEU A 310 13.50 -12.10 -11.67
N ALA A 311 13.07 -13.34 -11.89
CA ALA A 311 13.68 -14.52 -11.28
C ALA A 311 15.16 -14.72 -11.69
N GLY A 312 15.56 -14.22 -12.86
CA GLY A 312 16.95 -14.26 -13.32
C GLY A 312 17.77 -12.99 -13.01
N ASN A 313 17.15 -11.93 -12.49
CA ASN A 313 17.77 -10.61 -12.32
C ASN A 313 17.35 -9.96 -10.99
N PRO A 314 17.85 -10.43 -9.83
CA PRO A 314 17.42 -9.94 -8.51
C PRO A 314 17.70 -8.45 -8.27
N GLU A 315 18.76 -7.90 -8.88
CA GLU A 315 19.14 -6.48 -8.74
C GLU A 315 18.14 -5.52 -9.41
N VAL A 316 17.54 -5.95 -10.51
CA VAL A 316 16.49 -5.22 -11.25
C VAL A 316 15.22 -5.03 -10.41
N MET A 317 15.04 -5.88 -9.40
CA MET A 317 13.86 -5.87 -8.57
C MET A 317 13.84 -4.73 -7.54
N ASP A 318 15.00 -4.44 -6.93
CA ASP A 318 15.16 -3.30 -6.04
C ASP A 318 14.90 -1.99 -6.81
N GLU A 319 15.29 -1.96 -8.09
CA GLU A 319 15.05 -0.83 -8.99
C GLU A 319 13.55 -0.66 -9.33
N LEU A 320 12.85 -1.73 -9.72
CA LEU A 320 11.41 -1.68 -10.02
C LEU A 320 10.54 -1.20 -8.84
N GLY A 321 10.95 -1.49 -7.61
CA GLY A 321 10.30 -0.98 -6.39
C GLY A 321 10.43 0.53 -6.19
N LEU A 322 11.43 1.17 -6.80
CA LEU A 322 11.80 2.57 -6.58
C LEU A 322 11.44 3.49 -7.75
N ILE A 323 11.25 2.95 -8.96
CA ILE A 323 10.94 3.73 -10.16
C ILE A 323 9.45 3.95 -10.36
N ARG A 324 9.12 5.06 -11.02
CA ARG A 324 7.78 5.31 -11.57
C ARG A 324 7.77 4.87 -13.03
N CYS A 325 6.60 4.58 -13.57
CA CYS A 325 6.48 4.13 -14.96
C CYS A 325 5.29 4.79 -15.66
N ARG A 326 5.49 5.24 -16.90
CA ARG A 326 4.42 5.68 -17.79
C ARG A 326 3.95 4.50 -18.63
N VAL A 327 2.65 4.48 -18.94
CA VAL A 327 2.05 3.41 -19.75
C VAL A 327 1.60 4.00 -21.07
N ALA A 328 1.98 3.36 -22.18
CA ALA A 328 1.57 3.77 -23.51
C ALA A 328 0.04 3.86 -23.63
N GLY A 329 -0.45 4.89 -24.31
CA GLY A 329 -1.89 5.12 -24.51
C GLY A 329 -2.62 5.75 -23.32
N THR A 330 -1.95 6.14 -22.24
CA THR A 330 -2.55 6.89 -21.12
C THR A 330 -2.37 8.40 -21.25
N ASP A 331 -2.98 9.19 -20.35
CA ASP A 331 -2.78 10.64 -20.20
C ASP A 331 -1.32 11.10 -19.96
N GLY A 332 -0.38 10.16 -19.87
CA GLY A 332 1.05 10.39 -19.71
C GLY A 332 1.48 10.57 -18.26
N ARG A 333 0.58 10.50 -17.27
CA ARG A 333 0.97 10.60 -15.86
C ARG A 333 1.67 9.32 -15.40
N PRO A 334 2.88 9.43 -14.82
CA PRO A 334 3.61 8.27 -14.33
C PRO A 334 2.89 7.60 -13.15
N LYS A 335 2.75 6.28 -13.20
CA LYS A 335 2.23 5.44 -12.12
C LYS A 335 3.16 5.49 -10.89
N GLY A 336 2.63 5.10 -9.74
CA GLY A 336 3.36 5.12 -8.46
C GLY A 336 4.58 4.20 -8.47
N ARG A 337 5.46 4.36 -7.48
CA ARG A 337 6.62 3.48 -7.30
C ARG A 337 6.19 2.05 -6.98
N GLY A 338 6.92 1.05 -7.49
CA GLY A 338 6.60 -0.36 -7.28
C GLY A 338 5.37 -0.86 -8.05
N TRP A 339 4.73 0.00 -8.86
CA TRP A 339 3.51 -0.35 -9.59
C TRP A 339 3.71 -1.59 -10.49
N LEU A 340 4.79 -1.63 -11.29
CA LEU A 340 5.14 -2.77 -12.15
C LEU A 340 5.44 -4.07 -11.39
N GLY A 341 5.81 -4.01 -10.11
CA GLY A 341 6.08 -5.19 -9.29
C GLY A 341 4.82 -5.99 -8.91
N HIS A 342 3.63 -5.48 -9.27
CA HIS A 342 2.36 -6.13 -8.94
C HIS A 342 1.63 -6.60 -10.21
N PRO A 343 1.66 -7.91 -10.53
CA PRO A 343 0.89 -8.46 -11.66
C PRO A 343 -0.61 -8.20 -11.56
N GLY A 344 -1.25 -8.11 -12.72
CA GLY A 344 -2.70 -8.09 -12.87
C GLY A 344 -3.36 -6.73 -12.74
N GLN A 345 -2.57 -5.66 -12.53
CA GLN A 345 -3.06 -4.29 -12.61
C GLN A 345 -3.60 -3.99 -14.01
N GLN A 346 -4.70 -3.24 -14.11
CA GLN A 346 -5.24 -2.81 -15.39
C GLN A 346 -5.21 -1.29 -15.50
N VAL A 347 -5.04 -0.80 -16.73
CA VAL A 347 -5.02 0.63 -17.06
C VAL A 347 -5.90 0.87 -18.26
N ARG A 348 -6.80 1.84 -18.17
CA ARG A 348 -7.57 2.32 -19.32
C ARG A 348 -6.66 3.07 -20.27
N LEU A 349 -6.79 2.79 -21.57
CA LEU A 349 -6.12 3.56 -22.61
C LEU A 349 -7.00 4.75 -23.00
N ASP A 350 -6.49 5.95 -22.79
CA ASP A 350 -7.15 7.21 -23.14
C ASP A 350 -6.84 7.64 -24.59
N ARG A 351 -5.76 7.11 -25.18
CA ARG A 351 -5.32 7.39 -26.56
C ARG A 351 -4.83 6.12 -27.24
N TRP A 352 -5.00 6.02 -28.56
CA TRP A 352 -4.52 4.88 -29.33
C TRP A 352 -2.98 4.81 -29.29
N PRO A 353 -2.38 3.72 -28.77
CA PRO A 353 -0.94 3.64 -28.59
C PRO A 353 -0.18 3.32 -29.89
N GLY A 354 -0.85 2.75 -30.90
CA GLY A 354 -0.22 2.27 -32.12
C GLY A 354 0.27 0.82 -32.03
N PRO A 355 0.63 0.21 -33.18
CA PRO A 355 1.14 -1.15 -33.24
C PRO A 355 2.57 -1.25 -32.69
N ASP A 356 2.91 -2.42 -32.14
CA ASP A 356 4.26 -2.81 -31.70
C ASP A 356 5.00 -1.79 -30.81
N THR A 357 4.23 -1.03 -30.03
CA THR A 357 4.71 0.08 -29.22
C THR A 357 5.14 -0.42 -27.84
N PRO A 358 6.30 0.02 -27.31
CA PRO A 358 6.71 -0.31 -25.94
C PRO A 358 5.64 0.12 -24.93
N VAL A 359 5.17 -0.80 -24.09
CA VAL A 359 4.06 -0.52 -23.17
C VAL A 359 4.51 0.28 -21.96
N PHE A 360 5.72 0.01 -21.47
CA PHE A 360 6.23 0.57 -20.22
C PHE A 360 7.41 1.50 -20.50
N ASP A 361 7.28 2.74 -20.04
CA ASP A 361 8.31 3.78 -20.11
C ASP A 361 8.74 4.16 -18.68
N PRO A 362 9.78 3.51 -18.13
CA PRO A 362 10.24 3.72 -16.76
C PRO A 362 11.00 5.05 -16.59
N GLU A 363 10.66 5.81 -15.54
CA GLU A 363 11.34 7.06 -15.22
C GLU A 363 12.67 6.80 -14.49
N ARG A 364 13.78 7.20 -15.12
CA ARG A 364 15.15 7.12 -14.57
C ARG A 364 15.62 5.69 -14.28
N ALA A 365 15.16 4.73 -15.09
CA ALA A 365 15.69 3.37 -15.03
C ALA A 365 17.06 3.25 -15.70
N THR A 366 17.78 2.20 -15.33
CA THR A 366 18.96 1.71 -16.03
C THR A 366 18.62 1.36 -17.49
N SER A 367 19.62 1.43 -18.37
CA SER A 367 19.47 1.01 -19.77
C SER A 367 19.07 -0.47 -19.86
N GLU A 368 19.62 -1.30 -18.97
CA GLU A 368 19.34 -2.73 -18.88
C GLU A 368 17.86 -2.99 -18.57
N LEU A 369 17.29 -2.35 -17.53
CA LEU A 369 15.88 -2.50 -17.21
C LEU A 369 14.95 -1.96 -18.32
N SER A 370 15.33 -0.85 -18.94
CA SER A 370 14.56 -0.27 -20.04
C SER A 370 14.51 -1.19 -21.25
N GLU A 371 15.66 -1.77 -21.65
CA GLU A 371 15.73 -2.74 -22.74
C GLU A 371 14.97 -4.03 -22.41
N MET A 372 15.06 -4.51 -21.17
CA MET A 372 14.31 -5.69 -20.71
C MET A 372 12.80 -5.49 -20.79
N LEU A 373 12.27 -4.36 -20.30
CA LEU A 373 10.84 -4.05 -20.37
C LEU A 373 10.34 -3.88 -21.81
N ASP A 374 11.18 -3.29 -22.66
CA ASP A 374 10.86 -3.08 -24.07
C ASP A 374 10.78 -4.41 -24.87
N HIS A 375 11.66 -5.37 -24.58
CA HIS A 375 11.57 -6.72 -25.15
C HIS A 375 10.43 -7.54 -24.54
N ALA A 376 10.07 -7.24 -23.29
CA ALA A 376 9.08 -7.97 -22.52
C ALA A 376 7.63 -7.62 -22.90
N ALA A 377 7.35 -6.34 -23.16
CA ALA A 377 5.98 -5.84 -23.20
C ALA A 377 5.76 -4.80 -24.30
N ARG A 378 5.18 -5.26 -25.42
CA ARG A 378 4.75 -4.43 -26.55
C ARG A 378 3.27 -4.59 -26.84
N THR A 379 2.65 -3.55 -27.41
CA THR A 379 1.28 -3.64 -27.92
C THR A 379 1.21 -4.62 -29.10
N PRO A 380 0.01 -5.16 -29.43
CA PRO A 380 -0.15 -6.01 -30.61
C PRO A 380 0.43 -5.35 -31.87
N SER A 381 1.05 -6.14 -32.74
CA SER A 381 1.74 -5.65 -33.95
C SER A 381 0.81 -5.24 -35.09
N THR A 382 -0.48 -5.53 -34.98
CA THR A 382 -1.49 -5.22 -35.99
C THR A 382 -2.04 -3.80 -35.83
N GLN A 383 -2.38 -3.16 -36.95
CA GLN A 383 -2.94 -1.80 -36.99
C GLN A 383 -4.35 -1.72 -36.39
N GLN A 384 -5.15 -2.78 -36.52
CA GLN A 384 -6.40 -2.99 -35.81
C GLN A 384 -6.30 -4.14 -34.83
N TRP A 385 -7.07 -4.07 -33.74
CA TRP A 385 -7.19 -5.12 -32.73
C TRP A 385 -8.62 -5.67 -32.76
N LEU A 386 -8.74 -6.99 -32.85
CA LEU A 386 -10.00 -7.71 -32.83
C LEU A 386 -10.27 -8.23 -31.42
N PHE A 387 -11.50 -8.09 -30.93
CA PHE A 387 -11.93 -8.57 -29.62
C PHE A 387 -13.18 -9.43 -29.74
N ARG A 388 -13.15 -10.68 -29.28
CA ARG A 388 -14.34 -11.55 -29.21
C ARG A 388 -15.17 -11.21 -27.99
N LEU A 389 -16.47 -10.97 -28.17
CA LEU A 389 -17.39 -10.71 -27.07
C LEU A 389 -17.80 -12.02 -26.38
N GLY A 390 -17.60 -12.07 -25.06
CA GLY A 390 -18.10 -13.14 -24.20
C GLY A 390 -19.53 -12.87 -23.71
N ALA A 391 -20.13 -13.88 -23.08
CA ALA A 391 -21.45 -13.74 -22.44
C ALA A 391 -21.45 -12.73 -21.27
N ASP A 392 -20.26 -12.41 -20.74
CA ASP A 392 -20.02 -11.36 -19.75
C ASP A 392 -19.99 -9.94 -20.34
N GLY A 393 -20.15 -9.81 -21.66
CA GLY A 393 -20.08 -8.54 -22.39
C GLY A 393 -18.65 -8.02 -22.56
N VAL A 394 -17.62 -8.72 -22.08
CA VAL A 394 -16.22 -8.29 -22.20
C VAL A 394 -15.59 -8.84 -23.48
N GLY A 395 -14.99 -7.94 -24.25
CA GLY A 395 -14.20 -8.23 -25.44
C GLY A 395 -12.79 -8.71 -25.08
N ARG A 396 -12.43 -9.92 -25.53
CA ARG A 396 -11.10 -10.52 -25.34
C ARG A 396 -10.33 -10.50 -26.65
N ILE A 397 -9.08 -10.07 -26.61
CA ILE A 397 -8.28 -9.90 -27.84
C ILE A 397 -8.10 -11.22 -28.59
N VAL A 398 -8.24 -11.16 -29.92
CA VAL A 398 -7.99 -12.25 -30.87
C VAL A 398 -6.84 -11.82 -31.77
N ARG A 399 -5.64 -12.33 -31.48
CA ARG A 399 -4.39 -11.85 -32.10
C ARG A 399 -4.26 -12.22 -33.57
N SER A 400 -4.89 -13.31 -33.99
CA SER A 400 -4.91 -13.78 -35.38
C SER A 400 -5.80 -12.93 -36.29
N LEU A 401 -6.63 -12.04 -35.74
CA LEU A 401 -7.67 -11.29 -36.45
C LEU A 401 -8.70 -12.21 -37.15
N VAL A 402 -8.81 -13.46 -36.70
CA VAL A 402 -9.75 -14.43 -37.24
C VAL A 402 -11.10 -14.33 -36.52
N VAL A 403 -12.18 -14.28 -37.29
CA VAL A 403 -13.56 -14.32 -36.81
C VAL A 403 -14.22 -15.65 -37.13
N ARG A 404 -15.15 -16.07 -36.27
CA ARG A 404 -15.93 -17.31 -36.42
C ARG A 404 -17.40 -17.01 -36.78
N PRO A 405 -18.05 -17.84 -37.61
CA PRO A 405 -19.48 -17.71 -37.91
C PRO A 405 -20.35 -17.72 -36.64
N GLY A 406 -21.39 -16.89 -36.61
CA GLY A 406 -22.34 -16.80 -35.50
C GLY A 406 -21.82 -16.15 -34.22
N CYS A 407 -20.59 -15.62 -34.22
CA CYS A 407 -19.99 -14.97 -33.06
C CYS A 407 -19.95 -13.44 -33.20
N SER A 408 -19.97 -12.73 -32.07
CA SER A 408 -19.88 -11.27 -32.03
C SER A 408 -18.49 -10.79 -31.63
N TYR A 409 -18.02 -9.74 -32.29
CA TYR A 409 -16.69 -9.17 -32.10
C TYR A 409 -16.72 -7.64 -32.11
N ILE A 410 -15.74 -7.01 -31.48
CA ILE A 410 -15.43 -5.58 -31.64
C ILE A 410 -14.07 -5.46 -32.30
N VAL A 411 -14.00 -4.72 -33.40
CA VAL A 411 -12.74 -4.31 -34.02
C VAL A 411 -12.46 -2.88 -33.62
N VAL A 412 -11.24 -2.61 -33.18
CA VAL A 412 -10.79 -1.27 -32.80
C VAL A 412 -9.51 -0.93 -33.57
N GLY A 413 -9.46 0.25 -34.17
CA GLY A 413 -8.29 0.72 -34.91
C GLY A 413 -8.36 2.21 -35.23
N PRO A 414 -7.29 2.83 -35.74
CA PRO A 414 -7.26 4.27 -36.01
C PRO A 414 -8.06 4.65 -37.25
N ASN A 415 -8.09 3.80 -38.27
CA ASN A 415 -8.81 3.99 -39.53
C ASN A 415 -9.49 2.67 -39.91
N LEU A 416 -10.73 2.46 -39.48
CA LEU A 416 -11.54 1.32 -39.89
C LEU A 416 -12.52 1.75 -40.97
N ASP A 417 -12.53 1.03 -42.08
CA ASP A 417 -13.55 1.20 -43.13
C ASP A 417 -14.87 0.62 -42.63
N ASP A 418 -15.96 1.40 -42.75
CA ASP A 418 -17.31 0.92 -42.45
C ASP A 418 -17.94 0.36 -43.74
N PRO A 419 -18.07 -0.97 -43.88
CA PRO A 419 -18.55 -1.59 -45.11
C PRO A 419 -20.06 -1.43 -45.35
N GLN A 420 -20.80 -0.76 -44.46
CA GLN A 420 -22.27 -0.57 -44.57
C GLN A 420 -23.04 -1.91 -44.66
N ALA A 421 -22.54 -2.96 -44.00
CA ALA A 421 -23.23 -4.23 -43.91
C ALA A 421 -24.19 -4.25 -42.69
N GLU A 422 -25.38 -4.84 -42.80
CA GLU A 422 -26.38 -4.87 -41.71
C GLU A 422 -25.87 -5.51 -40.41
N TRP A 423 -24.88 -6.40 -40.51
CA TRP A 423 -24.26 -7.11 -39.40
C TRP A 423 -23.01 -6.42 -38.84
N VAL A 424 -22.70 -5.20 -39.32
CA VAL A 424 -21.63 -4.33 -38.83
C VAL A 424 -22.23 -3.01 -38.36
N SER A 425 -21.78 -2.50 -37.21
CA SER A 425 -22.24 -1.19 -36.72
C SER A 425 -21.14 -0.43 -35.99
N GLY A 426 -21.08 0.88 -36.21
CA GLY A 426 -20.18 1.77 -35.46
C GLY A 426 -20.54 1.83 -33.97
N GLN A 427 -19.52 1.84 -33.12
CA GLN A 427 -19.67 1.91 -31.67
C GLN A 427 -18.86 3.06 -31.08
N PRO A 428 -19.40 3.79 -30.07
CA PRO A 428 -18.62 4.79 -29.34
C PRO A 428 -17.52 4.11 -28.52
N ILE A 429 -16.31 4.68 -28.57
CA ILE A 429 -15.16 4.19 -27.82
C ILE A 429 -14.41 5.33 -27.11
N HIS A 430 -14.10 5.13 -25.84
CA HIS A 430 -13.36 6.07 -24.99
C HIS A 430 -11.84 5.91 -25.18
N CYS A 431 -11.36 6.11 -26.40
CA CYS A 431 -9.94 6.07 -26.74
C CYS A 431 -9.67 7.03 -27.89
N LEU A 432 -8.99 8.16 -27.62
CA LEU A 432 -8.73 9.18 -28.63
C LEU A 432 -7.86 8.62 -29.76
N GLY A 433 -8.28 8.83 -31.01
CA GLY A 433 -7.56 8.34 -32.19
C GLY A 433 -7.85 6.88 -32.54
N ALA A 434 -8.90 6.28 -31.95
CA ALA A 434 -9.43 4.99 -32.34
C ALA A 434 -10.92 5.09 -32.68
N VAL A 435 -11.36 4.26 -33.62
CA VAL A 435 -12.76 3.98 -33.95
C VAL A 435 -13.06 2.51 -33.66
N ALA A 436 -14.31 2.19 -33.39
CA ALA A 436 -14.75 0.83 -33.08
C ALA A 436 -15.93 0.39 -33.94
N LEU A 437 -15.89 -0.84 -34.42
CA LEU A 437 -16.96 -1.51 -35.14
C LEU A 437 -17.39 -2.77 -34.39
N LEU A 438 -18.68 -2.92 -34.10
CA LEU A 438 -19.27 -4.17 -33.66
C LEU A 438 -19.61 -5.02 -34.89
N ILE A 439 -19.13 -6.25 -34.91
CA ILE A 439 -19.33 -7.23 -35.99
C ILE A 439 -20.08 -8.43 -35.43
N ASN A 440 -21.28 -8.70 -35.94
CA ASN A 440 -22.04 -9.90 -35.65
C ASN A 440 -21.91 -10.87 -36.82
N VAL A 441 -20.92 -11.76 -36.79
CA VAL A 441 -20.57 -12.57 -37.97
C VAL A 441 -21.75 -13.48 -38.34
N PRO A 442 -22.24 -13.45 -39.59
CA PRO A 442 -23.31 -14.35 -40.04
C PRO A 442 -22.95 -15.83 -39.84
N ALA A 443 -23.95 -16.68 -39.58
CA ALA A 443 -23.73 -18.12 -39.41
C ALA A 443 -23.37 -18.83 -40.73
N LEU A 444 -23.83 -18.30 -41.86
CA LEU A 444 -23.50 -18.74 -43.21
C LEU A 444 -22.53 -17.71 -43.82
N ILE A 445 -21.37 -18.18 -44.28
CA ILE A 445 -20.36 -17.32 -44.91
C ILE A 445 -20.39 -17.57 -46.41
N ASP A 446 -20.72 -16.52 -47.17
CA ASP A 446 -20.58 -16.48 -48.62
C ASP A 446 -19.39 -15.59 -49.02
N ASP A 447 -19.08 -15.56 -50.32
CA ASP A 447 -17.95 -14.78 -50.86
C ASP A 447 -18.06 -13.28 -50.57
N LEU A 448 -19.28 -12.75 -50.41
CA LEU A 448 -19.51 -11.34 -50.11
C LEU A 448 -19.16 -11.04 -48.65
N VAL A 449 -19.65 -11.86 -47.72
CA VAL A 449 -19.34 -11.79 -46.29
C VAL A 449 -17.84 -11.94 -46.06
N GLU A 450 -17.19 -12.89 -46.74
CA GLU A 450 -15.73 -13.07 -46.62
C GLU A 450 -14.96 -11.83 -47.08
N LYS A 451 -15.32 -11.25 -48.25
CA LYS A 451 -14.69 -10.01 -48.74
C LYS A 451 -14.93 -8.82 -47.81
N THR A 452 -16.11 -8.71 -47.20
CA THR A 452 -16.41 -7.64 -46.24
C THR A 452 -15.61 -7.79 -44.94
N ILE A 453 -15.44 -9.01 -44.43
CA ILE A 453 -14.60 -9.27 -43.26
C ILE A 453 -13.14 -8.92 -43.56
N GLN A 454 -12.67 -9.25 -44.78
CA GLN A 454 -11.34 -8.89 -45.27
C GLN A 454 -11.15 -7.36 -45.42
N SER A 455 -12.17 -6.61 -45.84
CA SER A 455 -12.07 -5.15 -45.96
C SER A 455 -11.95 -4.44 -44.60
N ILE A 456 -12.49 -5.02 -43.52
CA ILE A 456 -12.27 -4.55 -42.14
C ILE A 456 -10.90 -5.02 -41.60
N GLY A 457 -10.15 -5.81 -42.39
CA GLY A 457 -8.85 -6.34 -42.03
C GLY A 457 -8.89 -7.52 -41.07
N CYS A 458 -9.99 -8.28 -41.09
CA CYS A 458 -10.16 -9.55 -40.37
C CYS A 458 -10.23 -10.72 -41.36
N TYR A 459 -10.19 -11.96 -40.86
CA TYR A 459 -10.24 -13.16 -41.70
C TYR A 459 -11.26 -14.17 -41.18
N VAL A 460 -11.83 -15.01 -42.05
CA VAL A 460 -12.72 -16.09 -41.63
C VAL A 460 -11.96 -17.41 -41.61
N GLN A 461 -12.02 -18.15 -40.50
CA GLN A 461 -11.54 -19.53 -40.44
C GLN A 461 -12.72 -20.49 -40.55
N ALA A 462 -13.00 -20.95 -41.78
CA ALA A 462 -14.18 -21.76 -42.08
C ALA A 462 -13.92 -23.29 -42.14
N LYS A 463 -12.65 -23.73 -42.16
CA LYS A 463 -12.30 -25.12 -42.57
C LYS A 463 -11.81 -26.05 -41.46
N VAL A 464 -11.23 -25.49 -40.40
CA VAL A 464 -10.65 -26.24 -39.28
C VAL A 464 -10.92 -25.48 -38.00
N ASP A 465 -11.53 -26.15 -37.02
CA ASP A 465 -11.72 -25.63 -35.68
C ASP A 465 -10.80 -26.36 -34.70
N VAL A 466 -10.15 -25.60 -33.82
CA VAL A 466 -9.44 -26.14 -32.67
C VAL A 466 -10.00 -25.50 -31.42
N ASP A 467 -10.47 -26.33 -30.49
CA ASP A 467 -11.06 -25.87 -29.24
C ASP A 467 -10.43 -26.59 -28.05
N PRO A 468 -10.17 -25.90 -26.93
CA PRO A 468 -9.81 -26.54 -25.69
C PRO A 468 -10.98 -27.40 -25.18
N VAL A 469 -10.67 -28.63 -24.79
CA VAL A 469 -11.62 -29.55 -24.15
C VAL A 469 -11.03 -30.06 -22.84
N GLY A 470 -11.87 -30.51 -21.91
CA GLY A 470 -11.40 -30.95 -20.59
C GLY A 470 -11.09 -29.78 -19.65
N ILE A 471 -9.84 -29.68 -19.18
CA ILE A 471 -9.43 -28.62 -18.24
C ILE A 471 -9.55 -27.26 -18.94
N VAL A 472 -10.44 -26.42 -18.42
CA VAL A 472 -10.67 -25.07 -18.95
C VAL A 472 -9.37 -24.26 -18.87
N PRO A 473 -8.83 -23.77 -20.00
CA PRO A 473 -7.62 -22.97 -20.01
C PRO A 473 -7.77 -21.71 -19.15
N ALA A 474 -6.64 -21.21 -18.65
CA ALA A 474 -6.57 -19.95 -17.93
C ALA A 474 -6.93 -18.75 -18.83
N ALA A 475 -6.60 -18.83 -20.12
CA ALA A 475 -7.06 -17.92 -21.17
C ALA A 475 -7.11 -18.67 -22.51
N TRP A 476 -8.07 -18.34 -23.38
CA TRP A 476 -8.18 -18.87 -24.73
C TRP A 476 -8.67 -17.78 -25.66
N ASP A 477 -7.93 -17.52 -26.73
CA ASP A 477 -8.27 -16.46 -27.69
C ASP A 477 -9.28 -16.91 -28.76
N GLY A 478 -9.61 -18.21 -28.81
CA GLY A 478 -10.56 -18.74 -29.79
C GLY A 478 -9.97 -19.07 -31.15
N ALA A 479 -8.65 -18.97 -31.39
CA ALA A 479 -8.12 -19.19 -32.73
C ALA A 479 -6.65 -19.65 -32.80
N GLY A 480 -5.79 -19.23 -31.88
CA GLY A 480 -4.34 -19.43 -32.04
C GLY A 480 -3.49 -19.27 -30.80
N SER A 481 -4.05 -19.00 -29.63
CA SER A 481 -3.30 -18.88 -28.38
C SER A 481 -4.12 -19.29 -27.18
N GLY A 482 -3.53 -20.13 -26.33
CA GLY A 482 -4.11 -20.54 -25.06
C GLY A 482 -3.10 -20.52 -23.93
N GLU A 483 -3.57 -20.18 -22.73
CA GLU A 483 -2.80 -20.25 -21.49
C GLU A 483 -3.31 -21.39 -20.61
N TRP A 484 -2.39 -22.21 -20.10
CA TRP A 484 -2.63 -23.26 -19.12
C TRP A 484 -1.66 -23.13 -17.95
N LEU A 485 -1.96 -23.84 -16.86
CA LEU A 485 -1.11 -23.85 -15.68
C LEU A 485 -0.07 -24.96 -15.76
N VAL A 486 1.14 -24.73 -15.24
CA VAL A 486 2.16 -25.78 -15.10
C VAL A 486 1.59 -26.93 -14.26
N GLY A 487 1.54 -28.12 -14.85
CA GLY A 487 0.90 -29.31 -14.28
C GLY A 487 -0.47 -29.64 -14.88
N ASP A 488 -1.10 -28.71 -15.60
CA ASP A 488 -2.23 -29.02 -16.46
C ASP A 488 -1.77 -29.92 -17.60
N ARG A 489 -2.70 -30.74 -18.09
CA ARG A 489 -2.53 -31.54 -19.31
C ARG A 489 -3.51 -31.01 -20.33
N PRO A 490 -3.11 -30.07 -21.21
CA PRO A 490 -4.01 -29.47 -22.17
C PRO A 490 -4.59 -30.54 -23.09
N MET A 491 -5.90 -30.47 -23.32
CA MET A 491 -6.57 -31.29 -24.32
C MET A 491 -7.24 -30.36 -25.34
N LEU A 492 -7.08 -30.69 -26.62
CA LEU A 492 -7.60 -29.89 -27.73
C LEU A 492 -8.46 -30.79 -28.61
N ARG A 493 -9.66 -30.34 -28.96
CA ARG A 493 -10.46 -30.94 -30.02
C ARG A 493 -10.10 -30.26 -31.34
N LEU A 494 -9.71 -31.05 -32.32
CA LEU A 494 -9.53 -30.64 -33.71
C LEU A 494 -10.75 -31.14 -34.50
N ALA A 495 -11.53 -30.22 -35.08
CA ALA A 495 -12.65 -30.54 -35.95
C ALA A 495 -12.40 -29.99 -37.35
N CYS A 496 -12.72 -30.75 -38.39
CA CYS A 496 -12.51 -30.35 -39.78
C CYS A 496 -13.85 -30.39 -40.52
N THR A 497 -14.22 -29.32 -41.22
CA THR A 497 -15.48 -29.30 -41.99
C THR A 497 -15.34 -29.93 -43.38
N HIS A 498 -14.17 -30.47 -43.71
CA HIS A 498 -13.84 -31.09 -44.99
C HIS A 498 -13.12 -32.42 -44.75
N GLN A 499 -13.27 -33.39 -45.67
CA GLN A 499 -12.53 -34.66 -45.60
C GLN A 499 -11.03 -34.44 -45.78
N VAL A 500 -10.25 -34.97 -44.83
CA VAL A 500 -8.78 -34.85 -44.78
C VAL A 500 -8.17 -36.25 -44.80
N ALA A 501 -7.17 -36.49 -45.66
CA ALA A 501 -6.52 -37.79 -45.76
C ALA A 501 -5.61 -38.07 -44.54
N ALA A 502 -4.93 -37.03 -44.06
CA ALA A 502 -4.13 -37.09 -42.83
C ALA A 502 -3.86 -35.67 -42.28
N CYS A 503 -3.58 -35.58 -40.98
CA CYS A 503 -3.10 -34.38 -40.31
C CYS A 503 -1.79 -34.67 -39.56
N THR A 504 -0.74 -33.90 -39.85
CA THR A 504 0.51 -33.94 -39.09
C THR A 504 0.47 -32.88 -38.01
N VAL A 505 0.59 -33.30 -36.76
CA VAL A 505 0.72 -32.43 -35.59
C VAL A 505 2.20 -32.33 -35.22
N THR A 506 2.74 -31.13 -35.18
CA THR A 506 4.13 -30.85 -34.77
C THR A 506 4.14 -29.99 -33.52
N LEU A 507 4.87 -30.39 -32.49
CA LEU A 507 5.12 -29.63 -31.27
C LEU A 507 6.59 -29.20 -31.23
N ASN A 508 6.85 -27.89 -31.05
CA ASN A 508 8.17 -27.28 -30.98
C ASN A 508 9.13 -27.71 -32.10
N ASP A 509 8.63 -27.80 -33.33
CA ASP A 509 9.38 -28.17 -34.54
C ASP A 509 10.16 -29.51 -34.47
N SER A 510 9.83 -30.40 -33.53
CA SER A 510 10.61 -31.64 -33.30
C SER A 510 9.79 -32.87 -32.94
N ASP A 511 8.74 -32.72 -32.13
CA ASP A 511 7.85 -33.83 -31.77
C ASP A 511 6.68 -33.90 -32.75
N THR A 512 6.61 -34.94 -33.58
CA THR A 512 5.57 -35.09 -34.60
C THR A 512 4.68 -36.30 -34.36
N ALA A 513 3.37 -36.13 -34.59
CA ALA A 513 2.38 -37.19 -34.60
C ALA A 513 1.54 -37.11 -35.87
N LEU A 514 1.21 -38.25 -36.46
CA LEU A 514 0.35 -38.35 -37.64
C LEU A 514 -1.03 -38.85 -37.21
N ILE A 515 -2.07 -38.10 -37.57
CA ILE A 515 -3.48 -38.45 -37.40
C ILE A 515 -4.00 -38.87 -38.78
N SER A 516 -4.51 -40.08 -38.89
CA SER A 516 -5.08 -40.59 -40.14
C SER A 516 -6.57 -40.27 -40.23
N ASP A 517 -7.15 -40.32 -41.42
CA ASP A 517 -8.60 -40.12 -41.63
C ASP A 517 -9.46 -41.02 -40.71
N SER A 518 -9.04 -42.26 -40.47
CA SER A 518 -9.72 -43.21 -39.58
C SER A 518 -9.78 -42.80 -38.10
N ASP A 519 -8.96 -41.83 -37.67
CA ASP A 519 -8.92 -41.36 -36.29
C ASP A 519 -9.96 -40.25 -36.02
N PHE A 520 -10.57 -39.69 -37.06
CA PHE A 520 -11.66 -38.72 -36.93
C PHE A 520 -12.98 -39.44 -36.68
N THR A 521 -13.66 -39.09 -35.59
CA THR A 521 -15.03 -39.53 -35.27
C THR A 521 -15.97 -38.33 -35.35
N ASP A 522 -17.03 -38.41 -36.15
CA ASP A 522 -17.94 -37.28 -36.43
C ASP A 522 -17.17 -36.00 -36.85
N ASP A 523 -16.20 -36.16 -37.75
CA ASP A 523 -15.34 -35.10 -38.29
C ASP A 523 -14.47 -34.36 -37.23
N ALA A 524 -14.23 -34.98 -36.07
CA ALA A 524 -13.38 -34.44 -35.01
C ALA A 524 -12.48 -35.49 -34.34
N VAL A 525 -11.36 -35.03 -33.79
CA VAL A 525 -10.42 -35.82 -32.99
C VAL A 525 -10.02 -35.03 -31.73
N VAL A 526 -9.80 -35.73 -30.62
CA VAL A 526 -9.33 -35.13 -29.36
C VAL A 526 -7.86 -35.49 -29.13
N LEU A 527 -7.05 -34.45 -28.92
CA LEU A 527 -5.62 -34.53 -28.73
C LEU A 527 -5.28 -34.23 -27.28
N HIS A 528 -4.45 -35.08 -26.69
CA HIS A 528 -3.94 -34.89 -25.35
C HIS A 528 -2.46 -34.52 -25.43
N LEU A 529 -2.11 -33.29 -25.04
CA LEU A 529 -0.73 -32.85 -25.04
C LEU A 529 0.06 -33.52 -23.89
N PRO A 530 1.37 -33.76 -24.05
CA PRO A 530 2.22 -34.25 -22.96
C PRO A 530 2.31 -33.22 -21.83
N GLU A 531 2.92 -33.59 -20.71
CA GLU A 531 3.20 -32.61 -19.64
C GLU A 531 4.24 -31.60 -20.13
N LEU A 532 3.78 -30.37 -20.37
CA LEU A 532 4.59 -29.28 -20.91
C LEU A 532 5.27 -28.50 -19.75
N GLY A 533 6.52 -28.11 -19.97
CA GLY A 533 7.26 -27.25 -19.04
C GLY A 533 6.75 -25.80 -19.05
N GLN A 534 7.23 -24.95 -18.16
CA GLN A 534 6.91 -23.52 -18.20
C GLN A 534 7.49 -22.88 -19.47
N GLY A 535 6.72 -22.00 -20.13
CA GLY A 535 7.13 -21.29 -21.33
C GLY A 535 6.06 -21.30 -22.44
N VAL A 536 6.46 -20.90 -23.65
CA VAL A 536 5.61 -20.92 -24.83
C VAL A 536 6.00 -22.11 -25.70
N HIS A 537 5.01 -22.91 -26.10
CA HIS A 537 5.20 -24.05 -26.99
C HIS A 537 4.41 -23.85 -28.29
N ASP A 538 5.06 -24.11 -29.43
CA ASP A 538 4.45 -23.96 -30.76
C ASP A 538 3.81 -25.29 -31.16
N LEU A 539 2.48 -25.29 -31.37
CA LEU A 539 1.74 -26.45 -31.86
C LEU A 539 1.23 -26.16 -33.27
N ARG A 540 1.61 -27.00 -34.24
CA ARG A 540 1.31 -26.82 -35.65
C ARG A 540 0.55 -28.01 -36.22
N PHE A 541 -0.52 -27.73 -36.93
CA PHE A 541 -1.32 -28.69 -37.69
C PHE A 541 -1.12 -28.45 -39.18
N SER A 542 -0.68 -29.49 -39.89
CA SER A 542 -0.55 -29.49 -41.35
C SER A 542 -1.43 -30.57 -41.94
N PHE A 543 -2.21 -30.24 -42.96
CA PHE A 543 -3.28 -31.10 -43.48
C PHE A 543 -2.93 -31.61 -44.88
N LEU A 544 -3.16 -32.90 -45.11
CA LEU A 544 -3.10 -33.54 -46.42
C LEU A 544 -4.52 -33.82 -46.91
N THR A 545 -4.96 -33.19 -47.99
CA THR A 545 -6.30 -33.39 -48.54
C THR A 545 -6.34 -34.50 -49.60
N HIS A 546 -7.50 -35.12 -49.80
CA HIS A 546 -7.70 -36.05 -50.92
C HIS A 546 -7.70 -35.30 -52.26
N GLY A 547 -7.27 -35.97 -53.33
CA GLY A 547 -7.14 -35.37 -54.66
C GLY A 547 -8.43 -34.72 -55.14
N GLY A 548 -8.35 -33.43 -55.53
CA GLY A 548 -9.50 -32.63 -55.98
C GLY A 548 -10.05 -31.65 -54.94
N VAL A 549 -9.66 -31.76 -53.67
CA VAL A 549 -10.03 -30.81 -52.60
C VAL A 549 -8.95 -29.73 -52.46
N PRO A 550 -9.30 -28.43 -52.40
CA PRO A 550 -8.34 -27.35 -52.19
C PRO A 550 -7.51 -27.56 -50.91
N PRO A 551 -6.21 -27.22 -50.92
CA PRO A 551 -5.36 -27.36 -49.74
C PRO A 551 -5.90 -26.55 -48.57
N ILE A 552 -5.85 -27.14 -47.37
CA ILE A 552 -6.20 -26.49 -46.12
C ILE A 552 -4.92 -25.83 -45.56
N PRO A 553 -4.95 -24.53 -45.18
CA PRO A 553 -3.78 -23.87 -44.61
C PRO A 553 -3.37 -24.49 -43.27
N ASP A 554 -2.08 -24.44 -42.95
CA ASP A 554 -1.57 -24.83 -41.63
C ASP A 554 -2.23 -24.01 -40.52
N VAL A 555 -2.57 -24.66 -39.41
CA VAL A 555 -3.04 -24.00 -38.18
C VAL A 555 -1.92 -24.01 -37.16
N ARG A 556 -1.66 -22.87 -36.50
CA ARG A 556 -0.69 -22.74 -35.42
C ARG A 556 -1.37 -22.28 -34.14
N ILE A 557 -0.99 -22.89 -33.02
CA ILE A 557 -1.46 -22.57 -31.69
C ILE A 557 -0.26 -22.37 -30.78
N ASP A 558 -0.16 -21.20 -30.19
CA ASP A 558 0.79 -20.93 -29.11
C ASP A 558 0.20 -21.43 -27.79
N VAL A 559 0.84 -22.46 -27.20
CA VAL A 559 0.46 -23.05 -25.92
C VAL A 559 1.36 -22.47 -24.83
N HIS A 560 0.80 -21.54 -24.05
CA HIS A 560 1.51 -20.87 -22.96
C HIS A 560 1.30 -21.63 -21.64
N MET A 561 2.38 -22.21 -21.12
CA MET A 561 2.38 -22.85 -19.81
C MET A 561 2.96 -21.88 -18.78
N ARG A 562 2.12 -21.42 -17.86
CA ARG A 562 2.53 -20.49 -16.79
C ARG A 562 2.19 -21.02 -15.41
N GLU A 563 2.78 -20.46 -14.38
CA GLU A 563 2.42 -20.84 -13.02
C GLU A 563 1.02 -20.33 -12.65
N SER A 564 0.40 -21.03 -11.69
CA SER A 564 -0.83 -20.59 -11.04
C SER A 564 -0.57 -19.26 -10.33
N GLN A 565 -1.17 -18.19 -10.84
CA GLN A 565 -1.14 -16.91 -10.15
C GLN A 565 -2.05 -16.99 -8.93
N PRO A 566 -1.55 -16.66 -7.74
CA PRO A 566 -2.35 -16.69 -6.54
C PRO A 566 -3.45 -15.65 -6.61
N ASP A 567 -4.66 -16.09 -6.25
CA ASP A 567 -5.84 -15.27 -6.07
C ASP A 567 -5.55 -14.14 -5.05
N ARG A 568 -5.33 -12.92 -5.57
CA ARG A 568 -5.00 -11.73 -4.79
C ARG A 568 -6.28 -10.99 -4.42
N SER A 569 -7.04 -11.48 -3.43
CA SER A 569 -8.12 -10.78 -2.69
C SER A 569 -9.20 -10.04 -3.53
N SER A 570 -9.17 -10.17 -4.85
CA SER A 570 -10.00 -9.46 -5.82
C SER A 570 -10.63 -10.42 -6.82
N GLY A 571 -10.57 -11.73 -6.56
CA GLY A 571 -11.03 -12.78 -7.46
C GLY A 571 -10.08 -13.06 -8.63
N THR A 572 -10.15 -14.30 -9.13
CA THR A 572 -9.47 -14.74 -10.36
C THR A 572 -10.29 -14.39 -11.62
N PHE A 573 -9.75 -14.70 -12.80
CA PHE A 573 -10.47 -14.69 -14.09
C PHE A 573 -11.79 -15.48 -14.12
N ARG A 574 -12.04 -16.33 -13.11
CA ARG A 574 -13.25 -17.14 -12.95
C ARG A 574 -14.32 -16.48 -12.06
N ASN A 575 -14.02 -15.36 -11.40
CA ASN A 575 -14.95 -14.75 -10.45
C ASN A 575 -15.70 -13.57 -11.10
N PRO A 576 -17.04 -13.60 -11.12
CA PRO A 576 -17.87 -12.57 -11.73
C PRO A 576 -17.94 -11.24 -10.95
N ILE A 577 -17.35 -11.18 -9.75
CA ILE A 577 -17.17 -9.96 -8.96
C ILE A 577 -15.69 -9.82 -8.60
N ARG A 578 -15.19 -8.57 -8.60
CA ARG A 578 -13.82 -8.22 -8.16
C ARG A 578 -13.82 -7.01 -7.25
N LEU A 579 -12.85 -6.94 -6.34
CA LEU A 579 -12.65 -5.80 -5.43
C LEU A 579 -11.20 -5.31 -5.52
N LEU A 580 -11.01 -4.05 -5.93
CA LEU A 580 -9.73 -3.46 -6.27
C LEU A 580 -9.44 -2.22 -5.38
N PRO A 581 -8.66 -2.38 -4.30
CA PRO A 581 -8.19 -1.25 -3.51
C PRO A 581 -7.03 -0.50 -4.20
N THR A 582 -7.04 0.82 -4.10
CA THR A 582 -6.01 1.74 -4.61
C THR A 582 -5.67 2.79 -3.54
N PRO A 583 -4.45 2.79 -2.96
CA PRO A 583 -3.37 1.83 -3.19
C PRO A 583 -3.73 0.43 -2.68
N ARG A 584 -3.14 -0.63 -3.26
CA ARG A 584 -3.47 -2.03 -2.91
C ARG A 584 -3.12 -2.41 -1.46
N ASN A 585 -2.10 -1.77 -0.89
CA ASN A 585 -1.63 -1.94 0.48
C ASN A 585 -2.07 -0.78 1.40
N ALA A 586 -3.22 -0.18 1.08
CA ALA A 586 -3.83 0.84 1.91
C ALA A 586 -3.97 0.34 3.37
N SER A 587 -3.67 1.22 4.31
CA SER A 587 -3.95 0.97 5.71
C SER A 587 -5.43 1.20 6.03
N LEU A 588 -5.83 0.75 7.22
CA LEU A 588 -7.14 1.09 7.78
C LEU A 588 -7.33 2.62 7.83
N GLU A 589 -6.28 3.39 8.18
CA GLU A 589 -6.29 4.85 8.16
C GLU A 589 -6.48 5.41 6.76
N ASP A 590 -5.85 4.81 5.75
CA ASP A 590 -6.03 5.27 4.37
C ASP A 590 -7.48 5.14 3.91
N VAL A 591 -8.17 4.06 4.30
CA VAL A 591 -9.61 3.91 4.03
C VAL A 591 -10.41 4.92 4.84
N TRP A 592 -10.13 5.04 6.14
CA TRP A 592 -10.88 5.93 7.02
C TRP A 592 -10.73 7.39 6.65
N ASP A 593 -9.56 7.85 6.24
CA ASP A 593 -9.31 9.24 5.86
C ASP A 593 -9.67 9.52 4.39
N GLY A 594 -10.18 8.52 3.65
CA GLY A 594 -10.53 8.64 2.23
C GLY A 594 -9.32 8.75 1.29
N ARG A 595 -8.12 8.38 1.75
CA ARG A 595 -6.91 8.30 0.92
C ARG A 595 -6.90 7.06 0.02
N ALA A 596 -7.57 5.99 0.44
CA ALA A 596 -7.76 4.77 -0.32
C ALA A 596 -9.11 4.74 -1.03
N LYS A 597 -9.08 4.29 -2.29
CA LYS A 597 -10.26 4.10 -3.14
C LYS A 597 -10.48 2.60 -3.33
N VAL A 598 -11.70 2.13 -3.16
CA VAL A 598 -12.08 0.75 -3.45
C VAL A 598 -13.02 0.75 -4.65
N GLU A 599 -12.65 0.05 -5.70
CA GLU A 599 -13.51 -0.22 -6.85
C GLU A 599 -14.05 -1.64 -6.76
N VAL A 600 -15.32 -1.85 -7.07
CA VAL A 600 -15.91 -3.18 -7.16
C VAL A 600 -16.44 -3.39 -8.56
N GLU A 601 -15.83 -4.33 -9.27
CA GLU A 601 -16.26 -4.72 -10.61
C GLU A 601 -17.29 -5.84 -10.50
N GLY A 602 -18.33 -5.77 -11.33
CA GLY A 602 -19.41 -6.75 -11.42
C GLY A 602 -20.44 -6.28 -12.45
N PRO A 603 -21.45 -7.11 -12.79
CA PRO A 603 -22.46 -6.76 -13.78
C PRO A 603 -23.19 -5.45 -13.43
N VAL A 604 -23.34 -4.57 -14.41
CA VAL A 604 -23.94 -3.25 -14.24
C VAL A 604 -25.39 -3.37 -13.79
N GLY A 605 -25.75 -2.61 -12.74
CA GLY A 605 -27.10 -2.55 -12.20
C GLY A 605 -27.46 -3.70 -11.26
N MET A 606 -26.55 -4.67 -11.04
CA MET A 606 -26.84 -5.78 -10.13
C MET A 606 -26.66 -5.37 -8.67
N GLY A 607 -27.65 -5.67 -7.84
CA GLY A 607 -27.58 -5.44 -6.39
C GLY A 607 -26.61 -6.41 -5.69
N ALA A 608 -25.84 -5.89 -4.74
CA ALA A 608 -24.95 -6.64 -3.87
C ALA A 608 -25.05 -6.11 -2.43
N ARG A 609 -24.39 -6.80 -1.49
CA ARG A 609 -24.27 -6.37 -0.10
C ARG A 609 -22.80 -6.10 0.21
N ALA A 610 -22.49 -4.87 0.59
CA ALA A 610 -21.20 -4.52 1.16
C ALA A 610 -21.26 -4.67 2.68
N THR A 611 -20.39 -5.50 3.24
CA THR A 611 -20.20 -5.67 4.67
C THR A 611 -18.84 -5.15 5.07
N SER A 612 -18.81 -4.14 5.94
CA SER A 612 -17.60 -3.66 6.59
C SER A 612 -17.55 -4.20 8.01
N VAL A 613 -16.39 -4.68 8.46
CA VAL A 613 -16.17 -5.19 9.81
C VAL A 613 -14.87 -4.62 10.36
N LEU A 614 -14.96 -3.92 11.50
CA LEU A 614 -13.78 -3.56 12.30
C LEU A 614 -13.47 -4.71 13.24
N LEU A 615 -12.20 -5.12 13.28
CA LEU A 615 -11.71 -6.25 14.06
C LEU A 615 -10.67 -5.78 15.08
N ASP A 616 -10.63 -6.41 16.25
CA ASP A 616 -9.54 -6.25 17.21
C ASP A 616 -8.28 -7.06 16.80
N SER A 617 -7.21 -6.98 17.60
CA SER A 617 -5.94 -7.70 17.38
C SER A 617 -6.12 -9.21 17.26
N SER A 618 -7.11 -9.76 17.95
CA SER A 618 -7.42 -11.19 17.99
C SER A 618 -8.39 -11.62 16.89
N GLY A 619 -8.79 -10.69 16.01
CA GLY A 619 -9.70 -10.94 14.91
C GLY A 619 -11.18 -11.02 15.31
N ASN A 620 -11.55 -10.56 16.51
CA ASN A 620 -12.94 -10.49 16.92
C ASN A 620 -13.60 -9.22 16.34
N PRO A 621 -14.87 -9.30 15.90
CA PRO A 621 -15.58 -8.14 15.38
C PRO A 621 -15.93 -7.15 16.50
N LEU A 622 -15.40 -5.93 16.40
CA LEU A 622 -15.74 -4.80 17.26
C LEU A 622 -16.99 -4.05 16.75
N ALA A 623 -17.10 -3.89 15.43
CA ALA A 623 -18.26 -3.27 14.80
C ALA A 623 -18.51 -3.87 13.42
N ARG A 624 -19.78 -3.90 13.00
CA ARG A 624 -20.21 -4.44 11.70
C ARG A 624 -21.26 -3.54 11.06
N LEU A 625 -21.03 -3.17 9.80
CA LEU A 625 -21.93 -2.35 9.00
C LEU A 625 -22.25 -3.10 7.70
N VAL A 626 -23.53 -3.22 7.37
CA VAL A 626 -23.99 -3.88 6.15
C VAL A 626 -24.82 -2.89 5.35
N LEU A 627 -24.44 -2.68 4.09
CA LEU A 627 -25.09 -1.72 3.19
C LEU A 627 -25.49 -2.42 1.89
N PRO A 628 -26.70 -2.17 1.37
CA PRO A 628 -27.03 -2.50 0.00
C PRO A 628 -26.23 -1.59 -0.93
N VAL A 629 -25.62 -2.17 -1.97
CA VAL A 629 -24.86 -1.46 -2.99
C VAL A 629 -25.24 -1.99 -4.36
N THR A 630 -25.08 -1.17 -5.39
CA THR A 630 -25.28 -1.59 -6.78
C THR A 630 -23.92 -1.65 -7.46
N MET A 631 -23.68 -2.72 -8.22
CA MET A 631 -22.43 -2.88 -8.97
C MET A 631 -22.53 -2.23 -10.36
N PRO A 632 -21.41 -1.77 -10.94
CA PRO A 632 -20.09 -1.62 -10.29
C PRO A 632 -20.09 -0.50 -9.24
N ILE A 633 -19.22 -0.60 -8.23
CA ILE A 633 -18.97 0.50 -7.27
C ILE A 633 -17.76 1.26 -7.78
N LEU A 634 -17.97 2.51 -8.21
CA LEU A 634 -16.89 3.36 -8.71
C LEU A 634 -16.15 4.05 -7.56
N PRO A 635 -14.91 4.53 -7.77
CA PRO A 635 -14.13 5.20 -6.73
C PRO A 635 -14.80 6.44 -6.10
N GLY A 636 -15.62 7.16 -6.87
CA GLY A 636 -16.40 8.31 -6.38
C GLY A 636 -17.49 7.88 -5.40
N ASP A 637 -18.31 6.91 -5.80
CA ASP A 637 -19.41 6.34 -4.99
C ASP A 637 -18.87 5.70 -3.71
N TRP A 638 -17.70 5.07 -3.79
CA TRP A 638 -17.00 4.55 -2.61
C TRP A 638 -16.64 5.64 -1.61
N SER A 639 -16.08 6.75 -2.10
CA SER A 639 -15.66 7.88 -1.24
C SER A 639 -16.86 8.47 -0.50
N GLU A 640 -18.00 8.60 -1.20
CA GLU A 640 -19.25 9.04 -0.59
C GLU A 640 -19.80 8.02 0.41
N LEU A 641 -19.72 6.71 0.13
CA LEU A 641 -20.15 5.66 1.05
C LEU A 641 -19.33 5.68 2.35
N VAL A 642 -18.01 5.85 2.25
CA VAL A 642 -17.13 5.97 3.42
C VAL A 642 -17.50 7.19 4.25
N GLN A 643 -17.58 8.37 3.61
CA GLN A 643 -17.84 9.63 4.31
C GLN A 643 -19.24 9.69 4.92
N SER A 644 -20.26 9.25 4.18
CA SER A 644 -21.66 9.40 4.59
C SER A 644 -22.17 8.28 5.49
N LYS A 645 -21.66 7.04 5.33
CA LYS A 645 -22.15 5.85 6.05
C LYS A 645 -21.15 5.33 7.07
N LEU A 646 -19.92 5.07 6.65
CA LEU A 646 -18.93 4.40 7.51
C LEU A 646 -18.43 5.33 8.62
N GLN A 647 -17.96 6.53 8.26
CA GLN A 647 -17.47 7.53 9.21
C GLN A 647 -18.55 8.10 10.14
N ASN A 648 -19.83 8.07 9.73
CA ASN A 648 -20.94 8.61 10.51
C ASN A 648 -21.65 7.56 11.39
N ALA A 649 -21.30 6.27 11.26
CA ALA A 649 -21.88 5.23 12.10
C ALA A 649 -21.27 5.29 13.51
N ALA A 650 -22.11 5.52 14.52
CA ALA A 650 -21.67 5.72 15.91
C ALA A 650 -20.86 4.53 16.45
N ASP A 651 -21.28 3.30 16.16
CA ASP A 651 -20.59 2.08 16.58
C ASP A 651 -19.21 1.95 15.91
N PHE A 652 -19.08 2.37 14.64
CA PHE A 652 -17.80 2.39 13.94
C PHE A 652 -16.87 3.45 14.50
N GLN A 653 -17.37 4.66 14.79
CA GLN A 653 -16.57 5.70 15.44
C GLN A 653 -16.06 5.25 16.81
N ALA A 654 -16.89 4.54 17.58
CA ALA A 654 -16.52 4.02 18.90
C ALA A 654 -15.50 2.88 18.79
N ALA A 655 -15.65 1.99 17.82
CA ALA A 655 -14.75 0.84 17.63
C ALA A 655 -13.46 1.18 16.87
N TYR A 656 -13.44 2.26 16.09
CA TYR A 656 -12.34 2.59 15.19
C TYR A 656 -10.99 2.60 15.89
N ASP A 657 -10.91 3.29 17.02
CA ASP A 657 -9.63 3.51 17.71
C ASP A 657 -9.02 2.24 18.30
N ASP A 658 -9.87 1.29 18.70
CA ASP A 658 -9.46 -0.01 19.24
C ASP A 658 -9.28 -1.07 18.13
N ALA A 659 -9.80 -0.81 16.93
CA ALA A 659 -9.69 -1.73 15.80
C ALA A 659 -8.28 -1.78 15.22
N THR A 660 -7.79 -2.98 14.94
CA THR A 660 -6.49 -3.24 14.31
C THR A 660 -6.64 -3.58 12.83
N GLN A 661 -7.83 -4.02 12.41
CA GLN A 661 -8.12 -4.34 11.01
C GLN A 661 -9.53 -3.90 10.60
N LEU A 662 -9.68 -3.60 9.32
CA LEU A 662 -10.95 -3.37 8.65
C LEU A 662 -11.05 -4.39 7.51
N THR A 663 -12.09 -5.21 7.52
CA THR A 663 -12.45 -6.08 6.39
C THR A 663 -13.65 -5.50 5.65
N ILE A 664 -13.54 -5.37 4.34
CA ILE A 664 -14.62 -4.98 3.44
C ILE A 664 -14.91 -6.17 2.54
N GLU A 665 -16.11 -6.73 2.65
CA GLU A 665 -16.62 -7.83 1.84
C GLU A 665 -17.76 -7.34 0.97
N VAL A 666 -17.77 -7.69 -0.32
CA VAL A 666 -18.91 -7.47 -1.21
C VAL A 666 -19.40 -8.81 -1.73
N GLY A 667 -20.69 -9.07 -1.47
CA GLY A 667 -21.32 -10.36 -1.77
C GLY A 667 -22.60 -10.22 -2.56
N ASN A 668 -22.79 -11.13 -3.51
CA ASN A 668 -24.04 -11.37 -4.22
C ASN A 668 -24.35 -12.89 -4.17
N ARG A 669 -25.64 -13.24 -4.10
CA ARG A 669 -26.07 -14.65 -3.94
C ARG A 669 -25.70 -15.55 -5.12
N GLU A 670 -25.69 -15.01 -6.33
CA GLU A 670 -25.45 -15.76 -7.58
C GLU A 670 -23.99 -15.70 -7.99
N LEU A 671 -23.33 -14.58 -7.72
CA LEU A 671 -21.98 -14.29 -8.20
C LEU A 671 -20.87 -14.55 -7.17
N GLY A 672 -21.24 -14.82 -5.91
CA GLY A 672 -20.29 -15.09 -4.82
C GLY A 672 -19.83 -13.85 -4.06
N THR A 673 -18.72 -13.98 -3.34
CA THR A 673 -18.22 -12.96 -2.40
C THR A 673 -16.74 -12.65 -2.66
N VAL A 674 -16.38 -11.37 -2.57
CA VAL A 674 -15.00 -10.88 -2.60
C VAL A 674 -14.72 -10.03 -1.37
N SER A 675 -13.47 -10.00 -0.89
CA SER A 675 -13.13 -9.24 0.32
C SER A 675 -11.70 -8.68 0.28
N ALA A 676 -11.52 -7.47 0.80
CA ALA A 676 -10.21 -6.90 1.13
C ALA A 676 -10.09 -6.61 2.63
N THR A 677 -8.89 -6.80 3.15
CA THR A 677 -8.54 -6.47 4.54
C THR A 677 -7.50 -5.36 4.54
N PHE A 678 -7.72 -4.36 5.38
CA PHE A 678 -6.88 -3.19 5.59
C PHE A 678 -6.43 -3.19 7.04
N GLU A 679 -5.13 -3.29 7.26
CA GLU A 679 -4.57 -3.34 8.61
C GLU A 679 -4.14 -1.94 9.07
N ARG A 680 -4.21 -1.73 10.38
CA ARG A 680 -3.75 -0.51 11.03
C ARG A 680 -2.24 -0.36 10.92
N GLU A 681 -1.76 0.87 10.73
CA GLU A 681 -0.33 1.15 10.79
C GLU A 681 0.22 1.10 12.21
N LEU A 682 1.32 0.39 12.40
CA LEU A 682 2.00 0.34 13.69
C LEU A 682 2.86 1.60 13.89
N GLU A 683 2.26 2.63 14.48
CA GLU A 683 2.97 3.83 14.91
C GLU A 683 3.59 3.64 16.31
N PRO A 684 4.81 4.14 16.58
CA PRO A 684 5.46 4.02 17.89
C PRO A 684 4.63 4.64 19.03
N LEU A 685 3.97 5.77 18.77
CA LEU A 685 3.04 6.40 19.71
C LEU A 685 1.76 6.76 18.97
N ARG A 686 0.61 6.36 19.51
CA ARG A 686 -0.70 6.69 18.95
C ARG A 686 -1.70 7.06 20.04
N TRP A 687 -2.44 8.14 19.83
CA TRP A 687 -3.62 8.45 20.64
C TRP A 687 -4.85 7.74 20.09
N GLY A 688 -5.57 6.98 20.92
CA GLY A 688 -6.94 6.52 20.68
C GLY A 688 -7.96 7.29 21.53
N PHE A 689 -9.20 7.40 21.07
CA PHE A 689 -10.30 7.99 21.83
C PHE A 689 -11.19 6.89 22.38
N HIS A 690 -11.39 6.89 23.70
CA HIS A 690 -12.22 5.91 24.39
C HIS A 690 -13.42 6.61 25.04
N ARG A 691 -14.64 6.15 24.78
CA ARG A 691 -15.86 6.71 25.40
C ARG A 691 -16.14 6.02 26.73
N SER A 692 -16.26 6.81 27.79
CA SER A 692 -16.70 6.36 29.10
C SER A 692 -17.96 7.13 29.52
N ASN A 693 -18.62 6.68 30.60
CA ASN A 693 -19.79 7.37 31.16
C ASN A 693 -19.47 8.82 31.57
N ASP A 694 -18.21 9.12 31.93
CA ASP A 694 -17.74 10.45 32.33
C ASP A 694 -17.27 11.32 31.14
N GLY A 695 -17.54 10.89 29.90
CA GLY A 695 -17.13 11.56 28.67
C GLY A 695 -15.97 10.87 27.95
N LEU A 696 -15.41 11.57 26.96
CA LEU A 696 -14.32 11.06 26.13
C LEU A 696 -13.00 11.06 26.92
N ARG A 697 -12.22 9.99 26.78
CA ARG A 697 -10.87 9.84 27.32
C ARG A 697 -9.89 9.61 26.19
N LEU A 698 -8.63 9.99 26.40
CA LEU A 698 -7.53 9.64 25.50
C LEU A 698 -6.83 8.40 26.05
N ARG A 699 -6.63 7.38 25.22
CA ARG A 699 -5.77 6.24 25.52
C ARG A 699 -4.49 6.37 24.70
N LEU A 700 -3.34 6.28 25.36
CA LEU A 700 -2.05 6.28 24.68
C LEU A 700 -1.63 4.85 24.40
N HIS A 701 -1.55 4.50 23.12
CA HIS A 701 -0.93 3.24 22.69
C HIS A 701 0.56 3.52 22.47
N GLU A 702 1.39 2.90 23.33
CA GLU A 702 2.84 2.94 23.24
C GLU A 702 3.34 1.60 22.70
N SER A 703 3.61 1.56 21.39
CA SER A 703 4.28 0.44 20.74
C SER A 703 5.80 0.67 20.62
N ALA A 704 6.24 1.90 20.93
CA ALA A 704 7.62 2.31 20.85
C ALA A 704 8.51 1.60 21.88
N ASP A 705 9.74 1.32 21.46
CA ASP A 705 10.62 0.49 22.24
C ASP A 705 12.03 1.02 22.41
N THR A 706 12.07 2.27 22.87
CA THR A 706 13.31 3.02 23.14
C THR A 706 13.74 2.91 24.60
N GLY A 707 12.89 2.33 25.47
CA GLY A 707 13.14 2.22 26.92
C GLY A 707 13.09 3.55 27.69
N GLY A 708 12.73 4.65 27.04
CA GLY A 708 12.46 5.94 27.69
C GLY A 708 11.04 5.99 28.27
N GLU A 709 10.80 6.94 29.17
CA GLU A 709 9.44 7.23 29.65
C GLU A 709 8.74 8.19 28.68
N VAL A 710 7.49 7.89 28.34
CA VAL A 710 6.67 8.77 27.51
C VAL A 710 6.30 10.02 28.31
N GLN A 711 6.63 11.19 27.77
CA GLN A 711 6.26 12.47 28.35
C GLN A 711 4.99 12.98 27.70
N VAL A 712 3.95 13.21 28.50
CA VAL A 712 2.69 13.78 28.02
C VAL A 712 2.53 15.21 28.52
N MET A 713 2.35 16.13 27.59
CA MET A 713 2.10 17.55 27.84
C MET A 713 0.68 17.92 27.41
N ARG A 714 -0.03 18.67 28.26
CA ARG A 714 -1.33 19.26 27.94
C ARG A 714 -1.21 20.75 27.70
N TYR A 715 -1.79 21.20 26.59
CA TYR A 715 -2.00 22.59 26.20
C TYR A 715 -3.50 22.92 26.35
N PRO A 716 -3.91 23.68 27.37
CA PRO A 716 -5.31 24.03 27.58
C PRO A 716 -5.86 24.93 26.46
N PHE A 717 -7.15 24.80 26.12
CA PHE A 717 -7.79 25.71 25.15
C PHE A 717 -7.73 27.19 25.59
N ALA A 718 -7.81 27.45 26.90
CA ALA A 718 -7.77 28.80 27.47
C ALA A 718 -6.43 29.50 27.26
N THR A 719 -5.33 28.75 27.35
CA THR A 719 -3.96 29.23 27.32
C THR A 719 -3.11 28.27 26.49
N PRO A 720 -3.32 28.23 25.17
CA PRO A 720 -2.79 27.18 24.31
C PRO A 720 -1.27 27.26 24.13
N ASP A 721 -0.61 28.32 24.59
CA ASP A 721 0.84 28.49 24.62
C ASP A 721 1.48 28.08 25.97
N GLN A 722 0.67 27.60 26.92
CA GLN A 722 1.13 27.21 28.26
C GLN A 722 0.94 25.70 28.47
N ALA A 723 1.98 24.94 28.16
CA ALA A 723 1.99 23.50 28.36
C ALA A 723 2.17 23.14 29.85
N SER A 724 1.53 22.07 30.29
CA SER A 724 1.73 21.47 31.61
C SER A 724 1.90 19.95 31.48
N PRO A 725 2.82 19.32 32.24
CA PRO A 725 2.97 17.86 32.20
C PRO A 725 1.75 17.18 32.82
N VAL A 726 1.31 16.09 32.21
CA VAL A 726 0.24 15.22 32.72
C VAL A 726 0.82 13.83 32.96
N ARG A 727 0.64 13.32 34.19
CA ARG A 727 1.04 11.95 34.55
C ARG A 727 -0.21 11.09 34.65
N SER A 728 -0.14 9.89 34.10
CA SER A 728 -1.14 8.85 34.26
C SER A 728 -0.45 7.51 34.49
N ASN A 729 -1.01 6.68 35.39
CA ASN A 729 -0.49 5.35 35.68
C ASN A 729 -1.09 4.29 34.73
N SER A 730 -2.16 4.62 34.00
CA SER A 730 -2.96 3.69 33.20
C SER A 730 -2.83 3.92 31.69
N LEU A 731 -1.96 4.83 31.25
CA LEU A 731 -1.89 5.36 29.88
C LEU A 731 -3.23 5.94 29.36
N GLU A 732 -4.22 6.09 30.24
CA GLU A 732 -5.47 6.80 29.98
C GLU A 732 -5.41 8.21 30.56
N PHE A 733 -5.88 9.18 29.79
CA PHE A 733 -5.85 10.58 30.13
C PHE A 733 -7.25 11.16 29.99
N TRP A 734 -7.72 11.81 31.05
CA TRP A 734 -9.01 12.47 31.10
C TRP A 734 -8.86 13.85 31.70
N ASN A 735 -9.54 14.82 31.10
CA ASN A 735 -9.65 16.17 31.65
C ASN A 735 -10.96 16.81 31.17
N PRO A 736 -11.87 17.21 32.07
CA PRO A 736 -13.19 17.73 31.69
C PRO A 736 -13.11 19.07 30.93
N GLN A 737 -12.04 19.84 31.09
CA GLN A 737 -11.82 21.07 30.32
C GLN A 737 -11.25 20.81 28.91
N GLY A 738 -10.91 19.55 28.60
CA GLY A 738 -10.26 19.17 27.36
C GLY A 738 -8.89 19.83 27.16
N GLY A 739 -8.47 19.90 25.90
CA GLY A 739 -7.22 20.54 25.46
C GLY A 739 -6.45 19.66 24.49
N LEU A 740 -5.31 20.17 24.03
CA LEU A 740 -4.38 19.41 23.21
C LEU A 740 -3.42 18.62 24.10
N PHE A 741 -3.29 17.32 23.83
CA PHE A 741 -2.34 16.41 24.47
C PHE A 741 -1.27 16.03 23.45
N VAL A 742 -0.01 16.16 23.86
CA VAL A 742 1.17 15.81 23.07
C VAL A 742 1.96 14.79 23.84
N ALA A 743 2.12 13.59 23.28
CA ALA A 743 2.97 12.54 23.83
C ALA A 743 4.28 12.49 23.05
N ARG A 744 5.41 12.42 23.77
CA ARG A 744 6.76 12.36 23.20
C ARG A 744 7.56 11.21 23.80
N LEU A 745 8.29 10.51 22.94
CA LEU A 745 9.26 9.50 23.33
C LEU A 745 10.44 9.50 22.34
N GLY A 746 11.59 9.98 22.79
CA GLY A 746 12.75 10.17 21.91
C GLY A 746 12.42 11.15 20.77
N SER A 747 12.56 10.71 19.52
CA SER A 747 12.19 11.47 18.32
C SER A 747 10.73 11.29 17.89
N HIS A 748 9.96 10.42 18.55
CA HIS A 748 8.56 10.17 18.21
C HIS A 748 7.63 11.13 18.95
N GLU A 749 6.66 11.69 18.24
CA GLU A 749 5.64 12.59 18.78
C GLU A 749 4.26 12.22 18.22
N THR A 750 3.24 12.21 19.07
CA THR A 750 1.84 12.12 18.64
C THR A 750 0.97 13.12 19.40
N ARG A 751 -0.10 13.60 18.75
CA ARG A 751 -0.90 14.75 19.22
C ARG A 751 -2.39 14.56 18.99
N ALA A 752 -3.18 14.79 20.04
CA ALA A 752 -4.64 14.65 19.99
C ALA A 752 -5.36 15.76 20.78
N ILE A 753 -6.50 16.22 20.26
CA ILE A 753 -7.39 17.20 20.89
C ILE A 753 -8.49 16.44 21.61
N LEU A 754 -8.53 16.58 22.94
CA LEU A 754 -9.64 16.11 23.75
C LEU A 754 -10.71 17.22 23.85
N PRO A 755 -11.96 17.00 23.43
CA PRO A 755 -13.04 17.97 23.58
C PRO A 755 -13.34 18.22 25.07
N PRO A 756 -13.86 19.41 25.42
CA PRO A 756 -14.39 19.64 26.76
C PRO A 756 -15.66 18.80 26.98
N VAL A 757 -15.89 18.37 28.21
CA VAL A 757 -17.12 17.67 28.60
C VAL A 757 -18.24 18.69 28.77
N VAL A 758 -19.42 18.38 28.23
CA VAL A 758 -20.61 19.22 28.29
C VAL A 758 -21.79 18.35 28.69
N HIS A 759 -22.33 18.57 29.89
CA HIS A 759 -23.52 17.87 30.38
C HIS A 759 -24.79 18.70 30.20
N ASP A 760 -24.69 20.03 30.25
CA ASP A 760 -25.83 20.94 30.10
C ASP A 760 -25.51 22.22 29.28
N LEU A 761 -26.53 23.08 29.13
CA LEU A 761 -26.38 24.37 28.43
C LEU A 761 -25.52 25.39 29.20
N GLN A 762 -25.34 25.23 30.53
CA GLN A 762 -24.43 26.07 31.31
C GLN A 762 -22.98 25.67 31.01
N ASP A 763 -22.69 24.37 30.87
CA ASP A 763 -21.40 23.86 30.43
C ASP A 763 -21.03 24.37 29.05
N LEU A 764 -21.97 24.54 28.11
CA LEU A 764 -21.69 25.19 26.83
C LEU A 764 -21.25 26.66 26.98
N ARG A 765 -21.82 27.39 27.94
CA ARG A 765 -21.43 28.77 28.25
C ARG A 765 -20.07 28.82 28.93
N SER A 766 -19.80 27.91 29.86
CA SER A 766 -18.51 27.74 30.54
C SER A 766 -17.41 27.25 29.58
N ALA A 767 -17.79 26.43 28.59
CA ALA A 767 -16.91 25.92 27.55
C ALA A 767 -16.51 27.01 26.55
N ARG A 768 -17.28 28.11 26.38
CA ARG A 768 -16.88 29.31 25.61
C ARG A 768 -15.75 30.06 26.33
N THR A 769 -14.62 29.41 26.44
CA THR A 769 -13.43 29.94 27.07
C THR A 769 -12.78 30.96 26.14
N THR A 770 -12.54 32.17 26.63
CA THR A 770 -11.72 33.14 25.92
C THR A 770 -10.29 32.63 25.81
N VAL A 771 -9.83 32.37 24.59
CA VAL A 771 -8.45 31.96 24.33
C VAL A 771 -7.51 33.15 24.55
N ARG A 772 -6.49 32.98 25.38
CA ARG A 772 -5.48 33.99 25.69
C ARG A 772 -4.09 33.47 25.35
N ILE A 773 -3.41 34.16 24.45
CA ILE A 773 -1.99 33.94 24.14
C ILE A 773 -1.18 34.94 24.96
N ARG A 774 -0.05 34.53 25.55
CA ARG A 774 0.85 35.45 26.24
C ARG A 774 1.42 36.45 25.25
N THR A 775 1.27 37.73 25.55
CA THR A 775 1.89 38.79 24.77
C THR A 775 3.40 38.70 24.90
N GLY A 776 4.10 38.56 23.77
CA GLY A 776 5.56 38.43 23.72
C GLY A 776 6.26 39.72 23.30
N GLN A 777 7.60 39.71 23.35
CA GLN A 777 8.39 40.76 22.72
C GLN A 777 8.33 40.65 21.19
N ARG A 778 8.31 41.79 20.50
CA ARG A 778 8.29 41.88 19.03
C ARG A 778 9.63 41.43 18.43
N THR A 779 9.82 40.12 18.33
CA THR A 779 11.07 39.47 17.92
C THR A 779 10.79 38.37 16.89
N PRO A 780 11.74 38.08 15.97
CA PRO A 780 11.59 36.99 15.00
C PRO A 780 11.37 35.62 15.66
N SER A 781 12.04 35.35 16.79
CA SER A 781 11.88 34.12 17.57
C SER A 781 10.45 33.95 18.08
N ARG A 782 9.81 35.01 18.59
CA ARG A 782 8.42 34.94 19.03
C ARG A 782 7.44 34.65 17.89
N VAL A 783 7.69 35.20 16.70
CA VAL A 783 6.88 34.88 15.51
C VAL A 783 7.01 33.40 15.16
N ARG A 784 8.24 32.86 15.19
CA ARG A 784 8.49 31.42 14.99
C ARG A 784 7.79 30.56 16.02
N GLU A 785 7.88 30.88 17.30
CA GLU A 785 7.17 30.14 18.37
C GLU A 785 5.65 30.06 18.11
N LEU A 786 5.04 31.15 17.63
CA LEU A 786 3.61 31.18 17.31
C LEU A 786 3.28 30.40 16.03
N VAL A 787 4.18 30.38 15.05
CA VAL A 787 4.08 29.52 13.85
C VAL A 787 4.13 28.05 14.25
N ASP A 788 5.09 27.66 15.09
CA ASP A 788 5.22 26.29 15.59
C ASP A 788 4.01 25.89 16.43
N LEU A 789 3.51 26.80 17.26
CA LEU A 789 2.27 26.58 18.02
C LEU A 789 1.06 26.41 17.10
N ALA A 790 0.93 27.22 16.05
CA ALA A 790 -0.13 27.06 15.07
C ALA A 790 -0.05 25.70 14.37
N ALA A 791 1.16 25.27 13.99
CA ALA A 791 1.41 23.96 13.38
C ALA A 791 1.06 22.80 14.34
N LEU A 792 1.43 22.94 15.61
CA LEU A 792 1.13 21.96 16.64
C LEU A 792 -0.38 21.71 16.72
N TRP A 793 -1.19 22.76 16.82
CA TRP A 793 -2.65 22.65 16.90
C TRP A 793 -3.30 22.25 15.56
N SER A 794 -2.75 22.64 14.42
CA SER A 794 -3.34 22.35 13.10
C SER A 794 -3.10 20.92 12.64
N ALA A 795 -2.01 20.29 13.04
CA ALA A 795 -1.73 18.92 12.64
C ALA A 795 -2.11 17.89 13.74
N SER A 796 -2.82 18.34 14.77
CA SER A 796 -3.34 17.49 15.84
C SER A 796 -4.56 16.69 15.42
N ARG A 797 -4.59 15.40 15.79
CA ARG A 797 -5.74 14.52 15.63
C ARG A 797 -6.90 15.03 16.48
N SER A 798 -8.13 14.91 15.98
CA SER A 798 -9.35 15.26 16.71
C SER A 798 -10.36 14.14 16.50
N PRO A 799 -11.21 13.82 17.49
CA PRO A 799 -12.39 13.02 17.20
C PRO A 799 -13.28 13.84 16.24
N GLY A 800 -14.23 13.20 15.56
CA GLY A 800 -15.27 13.86 14.74
C GLY A 800 -16.24 14.74 15.54
N ASP A 801 -15.81 15.26 16.69
CA ASP A 801 -16.55 16.06 17.63
C ASP A 801 -16.52 17.55 17.22
N LEU A 802 -17.71 18.15 17.10
CA LEU A 802 -17.87 19.55 16.69
C LEU A 802 -17.25 20.54 17.69
N LEU A 803 -17.24 20.23 18.99
CA LEU A 803 -16.66 21.10 20.02
C LEU A 803 -15.13 21.12 19.92
N ALA A 804 -14.50 19.97 19.67
CA ALA A 804 -13.05 19.92 19.43
C ALA A 804 -12.65 20.79 18.23
N GLN A 805 -13.44 20.73 17.15
CA GLN A 805 -13.21 21.54 15.95
C GLN A 805 -13.43 23.04 16.19
N ASP A 806 -14.54 23.43 16.85
CA ASP A 806 -14.82 24.82 17.22
C ASP A 806 -13.68 25.40 18.07
N ARG A 807 -13.22 24.66 19.08
CA ARG A 807 -12.15 25.09 19.98
C ARG A 807 -10.81 25.21 19.27
N ARG A 808 -10.48 24.28 18.38
CA ARG A 808 -9.29 24.36 17.52
C ARG A 808 -9.32 25.61 16.65
N VAL A 809 -10.46 25.92 16.02
CA VAL A 809 -10.62 27.14 15.22
C VAL A 809 -10.44 28.39 16.08
N ALA A 810 -11.00 28.42 17.29
CA ALA A 810 -10.83 29.53 18.22
C ALA A 810 -9.35 29.73 18.62
N VAL A 811 -8.61 28.65 18.88
CA VAL A 811 -7.17 28.69 19.17
C VAL A 811 -6.37 29.22 17.98
N GLN A 812 -6.61 28.69 16.78
CA GLN A 812 -5.96 29.15 15.55
C GLN A 812 -6.23 30.64 15.30
N ARG A 813 -7.46 31.10 15.55
CA ARG A 813 -7.83 32.52 15.41
C ARG A 813 -7.11 33.41 16.42
N ALA A 814 -6.97 32.97 17.67
CA ALA A 814 -6.23 33.70 18.69
C ALA A 814 -4.71 33.79 18.37
N ILE A 815 -4.11 32.72 17.84
CA ILE A 815 -2.71 32.72 17.41
C ILE A 815 -2.51 33.71 16.24
N LYS A 816 -3.40 33.70 15.23
CA LYS A 816 -3.36 34.67 14.12
C LYS A 816 -3.47 36.12 14.62
N ALA A 817 -4.37 36.38 15.57
CA ALA A 817 -4.53 37.71 16.16
C ALA A 817 -3.29 38.16 16.95
N GLU A 818 -2.61 37.24 17.66
CA GLU A 818 -1.35 37.56 18.34
C GLU A 818 -0.21 37.85 17.35
N ILE A 819 -0.07 37.04 16.28
CA ILE A 819 0.87 37.35 15.18
C ILE A 819 0.53 38.71 14.57
N GLY A 820 -0.76 38.97 14.35
CA GLY A 820 -1.29 40.23 13.86
C GLY A 820 -0.92 41.42 14.74
N SER A 821 -0.99 41.24 16.05
CA SER A 821 -0.61 42.24 17.05
C SER A 821 0.91 42.49 17.07
N LEU A 822 1.71 41.42 17.07
CA LEU A 822 3.17 41.50 17.12
C LEU A 822 3.76 42.12 15.86
N VAL A 823 3.32 41.66 14.69
CA VAL A 823 3.84 42.14 13.40
C VAL A 823 3.18 43.47 13.04
N GLY A 824 1.85 43.50 12.99
CA GLY A 824 1.03 44.63 12.55
C GLY A 824 0.96 45.79 13.56
N GLY A 825 1.35 45.60 14.82
CA GLY A 825 1.36 46.66 15.85
C GLY A 825 -0.04 47.07 16.34
N GLY A 826 -0.08 47.97 17.33
CA GLY A 826 -1.29 48.26 18.11
C GLY A 826 -2.51 48.73 17.31
N LYS A 827 -2.30 49.55 16.27
CA LYS A 827 -3.39 50.04 15.39
C LYS A 827 -4.10 48.89 14.68
N TRP A 828 -3.33 47.94 14.13
CA TRP A 828 -3.87 46.74 13.49
C TRP A 828 -4.51 45.81 14.52
N ALA A 829 -3.85 45.60 15.67
CA ALA A 829 -4.35 44.76 16.76
C ALA A 829 -5.72 45.24 17.30
N ALA A 830 -5.98 46.54 17.33
CA ALA A 830 -7.28 47.10 17.72
C ALA A 830 -8.39 46.71 16.72
N ARG A 831 -8.12 46.81 15.42
CA ARG A 831 -9.07 46.42 14.37
C ARG A 831 -9.32 44.92 14.34
N GLU A 832 -8.26 44.12 14.45
CA GLU A 832 -8.41 42.66 14.49
C GLU A 832 -9.18 42.19 15.73
N ARG A 833 -9.02 42.83 16.90
CA ARG A 833 -9.87 42.59 18.07
C ARG A 833 -11.34 42.93 17.84
N GLN A 834 -11.64 44.01 17.10
CA GLN A 834 -13.01 44.35 16.69
C GLN A 834 -13.61 43.26 15.80
N TYR A 835 -12.83 42.74 14.83
CA TYR A 835 -13.26 41.61 13.99
C TYR A 835 -13.59 40.34 14.80
N LEU A 836 -12.88 40.09 15.90
CA LEU A 836 -13.15 38.95 16.78
C LEU A 836 -14.46 39.08 17.59
N ILE A 837 -14.97 40.30 17.77
CA ILE A 837 -16.08 40.61 18.69
C ILE A 837 -17.38 40.96 17.93
N THR A 838 -17.32 41.70 16.82
CA THR A 838 -18.44 42.58 16.41
C THR A 838 -18.93 42.45 14.96
N GLU A 839 -18.82 41.28 14.29
CA GLU A 839 -19.28 41.09 12.88
C GLU A 839 -18.38 41.82 11.81
N PRO A 840 -18.58 41.66 10.47
CA PRO A 840 -17.49 41.80 9.50
C PRO A 840 -16.99 43.23 9.35
N LEU A 841 -15.66 43.39 9.31
CA LEU A 841 -15.01 44.68 9.07
C LEU A 841 -15.18 45.12 7.61
N SER A 842 -15.44 46.40 7.40
CA SER A 842 -15.46 46.99 6.05
C SER A 842 -14.06 46.99 5.42
N ILE A 843 -14.02 46.97 4.09
CA ILE A 843 -12.77 47.06 3.33
C ILE A 843 -12.09 48.40 3.61
N GLU A 844 -12.88 49.46 3.78
CA GLU A 844 -12.44 50.82 4.07
C GLU A 844 -11.73 50.92 5.42
N ASP A 845 -12.32 50.33 6.47
CA ASP A 845 -11.77 50.30 7.84
C ASP A 845 -10.43 49.53 7.89
N LEU A 846 -10.36 48.38 7.21
CA LEU A 846 -9.13 47.60 7.11
C LEU A 846 -8.06 48.34 6.32
N ALA A 847 -8.42 48.97 5.20
CA ALA A 847 -7.50 49.72 4.37
C ALA A 847 -6.89 50.92 5.10
N GLU A 848 -7.66 51.60 5.96
CA GLU A 848 -7.17 52.73 6.78
C GLU A 848 -6.15 52.30 7.84
N SER A 849 -6.19 51.03 8.25
CA SER A 849 -5.24 50.47 9.20
C SER A 849 -3.93 49.97 8.58
N LEU A 850 -3.81 49.95 7.24
CA LEU A 850 -2.59 49.51 6.55
C LEU A 850 -1.40 50.45 6.80
N SER A 851 -1.57 51.76 6.59
CA SER A 851 -0.53 52.78 6.82
C SER A 851 -1.13 54.19 6.82
N ASP A 852 -0.60 55.06 7.69
CA ASP A 852 -0.92 56.50 7.73
C ASP A 852 0.02 57.35 6.85
N SER A 853 1.05 56.72 6.27
CA SER A 853 2.03 57.43 5.46
C SER A 853 1.55 57.57 4.01
N SER A 854 1.68 58.79 3.48
CA SER A 854 1.39 59.11 2.07
C SER A 854 2.18 58.26 1.07
N SER A 855 3.33 57.71 1.50
CA SER A 855 4.17 56.81 0.70
C SER A 855 3.50 55.47 0.34
N TRP A 856 2.42 55.09 1.03
CA TRP A 856 1.73 53.80 0.82
C TRP A 856 0.37 53.92 0.11
N ILE A 857 -0.02 55.13 -0.34
CA ILE A 857 -1.35 55.37 -0.96
C ILE A 857 -1.56 54.48 -2.18
N ARG A 858 -0.56 54.37 -3.07
CA ARG A 858 -0.64 53.54 -4.28
C ARG A 858 -0.78 52.05 -3.94
N PHE A 859 0.02 51.56 -3.00
CA PHE A 859 -0.03 50.16 -2.54
C PHE A 859 -1.37 49.85 -1.87
N ARG A 860 -1.87 50.73 -0.99
CA ARG A 860 -3.21 50.63 -0.39
C ARG A 860 -4.29 50.52 -1.46
N GLY A 861 -4.25 51.37 -2.50
CA GLY A 861 -5.20 51.30 -3.62
C GLY A 861 -5.15 49.98 -4.40
N GLN A 862 -3.95 49.42 -4.62
CA GLN A 862 -3.78 48.11 -5.27
C GLN A 862 -4.35 46.97 -4.41
N ILE A 863 -4.12 47.00 -3.09
CA ILE A 863 -4.64 46.00 -2.16
C ILE A 863 -6.17 46.08 -2.05
N VAL A 864 -6.74 47.30 -1.99
CA VAL A 864 -8.21 47.49 -2.01
C VAL A 864 -8.81 46.96 -3.32
N LYS A 865 -8.17 47.22 -4.46
CA LYS A 865 -8.62 46.68 -5.76
C LYS A 865 -8.58 45.15 -5.77
N LEU A 866 -7.53 44.53 -5.23
CA LEU A 866 -7.42 43.08 -5.12
C LEU A 866 -8.46 42.50 -4.14
N ALA A 867 -8.73 43.20 -3.04
CA ALA A 867 -9.75 42.84 -2.06
C ALA A 867 -11.17 42.83 -2.64
N LEU A 868 -11.48 43.73 -3.57
CA LEU A 868 -12.77 43.81 -4.25
C LEU A 868 -12.97 42.72 -5.31
N ASP A 869 -11.91 42.07 -5.77
CA ASP A 869 -11.97 41.00 -6.77
C ASP A 869 -12.31 39.64 -6.11
N THR A 870 -13.59 39.26 -6.16
CA THR A 870 -14.11 38.05 -5.52
C THR A 870 -13.60 36.76 -6.14
N GLU A 871 -13.39 36.71 -7.46
CA GLU A 871 -12.87 35.51 -8.13
C GLU A 871 -11.42 35.24 -7.74
N ARG A 872 -10.61 36.30 -7.64
CA ARG A 872 -9.19 36.18 -7.31
C ARG A 872 -8.91 35.82 -5.85
N LEU A 873 -9.85 36.06 -4.95
CA LEU A 873 -9.70 35.72 -3.52
C LEU A 873 -10.12 34.29 -3.16
N ARG A 874 -10.69 33.52 -4.10
CA ARG A 874 -10.92 32.07 -3.92
C ARG A 874 -9.62 31.30 -3.67
N TRP A 875 -8.49 31.83 -4.15
CA TRP A 875 -7.16 31.26 -3.98
C TRP A 875 -6.17 32.30 -3.45
N PRO A 876 -5.05 31.89 -2.83
CA PRO A 876 -4.02 32.84 -2.40
C PRO A 876 -3.42 33.60 -3.60
N PRO A 877 -3.48 34.94 -3.65
CA PRO A 877 -3.06 35.72 -4.82
C PRO A 877 -1.55 35.97 -4.87
N ILE A 878 -0.73 34.91 -4.78
CA ILE A 878 0.74 34.98 -4.59
C ILE A 878 1.41 35.87 -5.65
N VAL A 879 1.16 35.61 -6.93
CA VAL A 879 1.82 36.31 -8.05
C VAL A 879 1.45 37.80 -8.11
N LEU A 880 0.17 38.13 -7.91
CA LEU A 880 -0.30 39.51 -7.94
C LEU A 880 0.19 40.29 -6.72
N PHE A 881 0.15 39.66 -5.54
CA PHE A 881 0.64 40.25 -4.32
C PHE A 881 2.15 40.50 -4.40
N ALA A 882 2.92 39.55 -4.94
CA ALA A 882 4.35 39.72 -5.24
C ALA A 882 4.60 40.90 -6.21
N GLY A 883 3.77 41.04 -7.24
CA GLY A 883 3.84 42.17 -8.17
C GLY A 883 3.61 43.53 -7.50
N TYR A 884 2.74 43.60 -6.49
CA TYR A 884 2.51 44.83 -5.72
C TYR A 884 3.61 45.12 -4.70
N LEU A 885 4.23 44.07 -4.14
CA LEU A 885 5.40 44.22 -3.28
C LEU A 885 6.66 44.68 -4.06
N GLY A 886 6.83 44.20 -5.31
CA GLY A 886 7.99 44.51 -6.16
C GLY A 886 7.81 45.70 -7.13
N GLY A 887 6.61 46.28 -7.21
CA GLY A 887 6.21 47.26 -8.22
C GLY A 887 6.59 48.72 -7.93
N SER A 888 7.88 49.07 -7.89
CA SER A 888 8.40 50.40 -8.28
C SER A 888 9.93 50.36 -8.49
N ALA A 889 10.44 49.39 -9.28
CA ALA A 889 11.88 49.32 -9.60
C ALA A 889 12.28 49.94 -10.95
N SER A 890 11.34 50.51 -11.73
CA SER A 890 11.67 51.10 -13.04
C SER A 890 11.25 52.56 -13.26
N SER A 891 10.87 53.30 -12.21
CA SER A 891 10.74 54.76 -12.32
C SER A 891 10.78 55.39 -10.92
N TYR A 892 11.60 56.42 -10.76
CA TYR A 892 11.86 57.23 -9.55
C TYR A 892 12.93 56.71 -8.60
N SER A 893 14.04 57.46 -8.59
CA SER A 893 15.21 57.34 -7.72
C SER A 893 15.03 57.93 -6.31
N ASP A 894 13.83 58.36 -5.92
CA ASP A 894 13.59 59.06 -4.63
C ASP A 894 12.46 58.45 -3.76
N SER A 895 12.03 57.22 -4.04
CA SER A 895 11.17 56.46 -3.11
C SER A 895 12.00 55.38 -2.39
N PRO A 896 11.92 55.25 -1.05
CA PRO A 896 12.59 54.15 -0.37
C PRO A 896 12.01 52.84 -0.91
N SER A 897 12.86 52.06 -1.58
CA SER A 897 12.52 50.74 -2.12
C SER A 897 11.81 49.90 -1.06
N LEU A 898 10.55 49.55 -1.33
CA LEU A 898 9.52 49.16 -0.35
C LEU A 898 9.85 47.91 0.47
N VAL A 899 10.66 47.00 -0.06
CA VAL A 899 11.50 46.03 0.65
C VAL A 899 12.58 45.71 -0.40
N ARG A 900 13.85 46.02 -0.20
CA ARG A 900 14.89 45.23 -0.88
C ARG A 900 15.00 43.99 -0.03
N PRO A 901 14.45 42.83 -0.43
CA PRO A 901 14.68 41.63 0.34
C PRO A 901 16.20 41.48 0.38
N SER A 902 16.76 41.19 1.54
CA SER A 902 18.11 40.64 1.59
C SER A 902 18.20 39.35 0.72
N SER A 903 17.04 38.76 0.37
CA SER A 903 16.84 37.70 -0.63
C SER A 903 16.68 38.20 -2.08
N ALA A 904 17.74 38.81 -2.63
CA ALA A 904 18.08 38.61 -4.05
C ALA A 904 18.76 37.23 -4.26
N ARG A 905 18.31 36.20 -3.54
CA ARG A 905 18.95 34.88 -3.52
C ARG A 905 17.90 33.82 -3.83
N SER A 906 18.16 33.11 -4.92
CA SER A 906 17.37 31.98 -5.40
C SER A 906 17.24 30.94 -4.29
N VAL A 907 16.03 30.65 -3.82
CA VAL A 907 15.79 29.54 -2.88
C VAL A 907 15.75 28.25 -3.71
N ARG A 908 16.73 27.36 -3.50
CA ARG A 908 16.65 25.97 -3.98
C ARG A 908 15.52 25.29 -3.21
N GLY A 909 14.46 24.89 -3.89
CA GLY A 909 13.54 23.91 -3.31
C GLY A 909 14.22 22.54 -3.32
N GLU A 910 14.43 21.94 -2.14
CA GLU A 910 15.00 20.60 -2.01
C GLU A 910 13.99 19.47 -2.33
N ARG A 911 12.97 19.74 -3.16
CA ARG A 911 12.07 18.71 -3.68
C ARG A 911 12.29 18.54 -5.19
N PRO A 912 12.49 17.30 -5.71
CA PRO A 912 12.54 17.07 -7.15
C PRO A 912 11.18 17.43 -7.76
N GLY A 913 11.09 18.59 -8.41
CA GLY A 913 9.88 19.10 -9.07
C GLY A 913 9.47 20.54 -8.75
N SER A 914 10.08 21.21 -7.77
CA SER A 914 9.77 22.63 -7.51
C SER A 914 10.48 23.55 -8.50
N GLN A 915 9.72 24.24 -9.35
CA GLN A 915 10.22 25.31 -10.22
C GLN A 915 10.94 26.41 -9.39
N PHE A 916 11.98 27.01 -9.97
CA PHE A 916 12.65 28.20 -9.42
C PHE A 916 11.63 29.31 -9.15
N ARG A 917 11.40 29.68 -7.88
CA ARG A 917 10.54 30.81 -7.52
C ARG A 917 11.37 32.09 -7.43
N LYS A 918 10.91 33.17 -8.05
CA LYS A 918 11.54 34.50 -7.94
C LYS A 918 11.40 35.00 -6.49
N GLY A 919 12.43 35.66 -5.93
CA GLY A 919 12.45 36.05 -4.50
C GLY A 919 11.23 36.84 -3.99
N GLY A 920 10.55 37.61 -4.85
CA GLY A 920 9.31 38.31 -4.49
C GLY A 920 8.09 37.41 -4.31
N GLU A 921 8.02 36.27 -5.00
CA GLU A 921 6.91 35.31 -4.85
C GLU A 921 7.02 34.52 -3.54
N TRP A 922 8.24 34.21 -3.11
CA TRP A 922 8.49 33.60 -1.79
C TRP A 922 8.03 34.50 -0.66
N LEU A 923 8.43 35.78 -0.66
CA LEU A 923 8.01 36.74 0.36
C LEU A 923 6.48 36.92 0.38
N ALA A 924 5.86 37.01 -0.79
CA ALA A 924 4.41 37.09 -0.93
C ALA A 924 3.69 35.85 -0.35
N GLU A 925 4.14 34.65 -0.72
CA GLU A 925 3.60 33.40 -0.18
C GLU A 925 3.81 33.29 1.32
N MET A 926 5.01 33.61 1.82
CA MET A 926 5.30 33.58 3.25
C MET A 926 4.38 34.53 4.03
N LEU A 927 4.20 35.77 3.57
CA LEU A 927 3.32 36.75 4.19
C LEU A 927 1.85 36.27 4.17
N LEU A 928 1.38 35.71 3.05
CA LEU A 928 0.02 35.20 2.92
C LEU A 928 -0.20 33.94 3.79
N ARG A 929 0.77 33.03 3.87
CA ARG A 929 0.74 31.86 4.79
C ARG A 929 0.74 32.32 6.24
N LEU A 930 1.66 33.20 6.64
CA LEU A 930 1.74 33.76 8.00
C LEU A 930 0.44 34.44 8.41
N ALA A 931 -0.21 35.14 7.46
CA ALA A 931 -1.44 35.86 7.69
C ALA A 931 -2.72 35.00 7.66
N SER A 932 -2.72 33.82 7.04
CA SER A 932 -3.92 32.98 6.87
C SER A 932 -3.86 31.66 7.62
N MET A 933 -2.77 30.90 7.45
CA MET A 933 -2.54 29.57 8.03
C MET A 933 -1.07 29.47 8.45
N PRO A 934 -0.67 30.17 9.53
CA PRO A 934 0.73 30.31 9.92
C PRO A 934 1.45 28.98 10.14
N GLY A 935 0.75 27.95 10.64
CA GLY A 935 1.33 26.62 10.82
C GLY A 935 1.84 25.95 9.54
N SER A 936 1.36 26.36 8.36
CA SER A 936 1.83 25.83 7.07
C SER A 936 3.26 26.27 6.69
N LEU A 937 3.86 27.19 7.47
CA LEU A 937 5.26 27.57 7.33
C LEU A 937 6.22 26.58 8.00
N SER A 938 5.76 25.81 9.00
CA SER A 938 6.61 24.83 9.70
C SER A 938 7.09 23.68 8.80
N SER A 939 6.33 23.34 7.76
CA SER A 939 6.70 22.33 6.76
C SER A 939 7.65 22.83 5.68
N LEU A 940 7.97 24.13 5.69
CA LEU A 940 8.87 24.77 4.74
C LEU A 940 10.17 25.11 5.48
N GLU A 941 11.11 24.17 5.55
CA GLU A 941 12.45 24.48 6.04
C GLU A 941 13.19 25.35 5.01
N SER A 942 13.55 26.56 5.42
CA SER A 942 14.44 27.46 4.69
C SER A 942 15.47 28.00 5.65
N GLU A 943 16.75 27.90 5.31
CA GLU A 943 17.86 28.47 6.07
C GLU A 943 17.68 29.99 6.32
N TYR A 944 16.86 30.66 5.50
CA TYR A 944 16.66 32.12 5.52
C TYR A 944 15.46 32.57 6.37
N MET A 945 14.63 31.65 6.88
CA MET A 945 13.44 32.01 7.66
C MET A 945 13.68 33.00 8.84
N PRO A 946 14.80 32.94 9.59
CA PRO A 946 15.05 33.90 10.66
C PRO A 946 15.18 35.35 10.16
N GLU A 947 15.86 35.57 9.03
CA GLU A 947 16.00 36.90 8.42
C GLU A 947 14.68 37.33 7.75
N ASP A 948 13.95 36.40 7.13
CA ASP A 948 12.64 36.70 6.56
C ASP A 948 11.64 37.19 7.64
N PHE A 949 11.59 36.57 8.83
CA PHE A 949 10.75 37.06 9.93
C PHE A 949 11.17 38.43 10.46
N LYS A 950 12.46 38.74 10.43
CA LYS A 950 12.99 40.06 10.78
C LYS A 950 12.53 41.11 9.76
N ASP A 951 12.58 40.80 8.47
CA ASP A 951 12.08 41.68 7.40
C ASP A 951 10.56 41.91 7.56
N VAL A 952 9.77 40.87 7.87
CA VAL A 952 8.33 41.00 8.16
C VAL A 952 8.04 41.94 9.32
N ILE A 953 8.85 41.89 10.39
CA ILE A 953 8.72 42.78 11.54
C ILE A 953 9.15 44.22 11.17
N GLN A 954 10.17 44.39 10.34
CA GLN A 954 10.61 45.72 9.87
C GLN A 954 9.59 46.40 8.96
N PHE A 955 8.86 45.62 8.15
CA PHE A 955 7.90 46.12 7.16
C PHE A 955 6.46 45.67 7.45
N PRO A 956 5.83 46.17 8.53
CA PRO A 956 4.52 45.68 8.98
C PRO A 956 3.38 45.94 7.98
N VAL A 957 3.52 46.93 7.09
CA VAL A 957 2.48 47.28 6.10
C VAL A 957 2.24 46.13 5.11
N ALA A 958 3.29 45.42 4.71
CA ALA A 958 3.17 44.26 3.81
C ALA A 958 2.40 43.12 4.48
N PHE A 959 2.70 42.83 5.75
CA PHE A 959 1.96 41.84 6.53
C PHE A 959 0.50 42.26 6.77
N ARG A 960 0.24 43.52 7.14
CA ARG A 960 -1.14 44.03 7.31
C ARG A 960 -1.95 43.87 6.03
N ALA A 961 -1.35 44.11 4.86
CA ALA A 961 -2.00 43.89 3.57
C ALA A 961 -2.31 42.40 3.32
N ALA A 962 -1.37 41.49 3.60
CA ALA A 962 -1.63 40.06 3.52
C ALA A 962 -2.75 39.62 4.48
N ARG A 963 -2.77 40.16 5.72
CA ARG A 963 -3.80 39.87 6.72
C ARG A 963 -5.16 40.46 6.37
N MET A 964 -5.21 41.64 5.76
CA MET A 964 -6.43 42.20 5.19
C MET A 964 -7.06 41.24 4.17
N LEU A 965 -6.28 40.76 3.20
CA LEU A 965 -6.76 39.84 2.17
C LEU A 965 -7.23 38.52 2.78
N ALA A 966 -6.49 37.98 3.77
CA ALA A 966 -6.88 36.77 4.48
C ALA A 966 -8.18 36.94 5.27
N ILE A 967 -8.37 38.04 6.01
CA ILE A 967 -9.61 38.33 6.75
C ILE A 967 -10.80 38.43 5.79
N LEU A 968 -10.65 39.10 4.65
CA LEU A 968 -11.72 39.25 3.66
C LEU A 968 -12.06 37.94 2.95
N ALA A 969 -11.08 37.08 2.69
CA ALA A 969 -11.32 35.71 2.22
C ALA A 969 -12.08 34.89 3.26
N GLU A 970 -11.64 34.91 4.53
CA GLU A 970 -12.30 34.23 5.65
C GLU A 970 -13.76 34.68 5.83
N GLN A 971 -14.05 35.98 5.73
CA GLN A 971 -15.41 36.53 5.79
C GLN A 971 -16.33 36.03 4.66
N ARG A 972 -15.76 35.61 3.53
CA ARG A 972 -16.51 35.07 2.38
C ARG A 972 -16.65 33.55 2.42
N GLY A 973 -16.14 32.89 3.46
CA GLY A 973 -16.11 31.44 3.56
C GLY A 973 -14.98 30.78 2.77
N GLU A 974 -14.06 31.57 2.18
CA GLU A 974 -12.92 31.07 1.43
C GLU A 974 -11.77 30.76 2.40
N VAL A 975 -11.47 29.47 2.59
CA VAL A 975 -10.33 29.02 3.40
C VAL A 975 -9.21 28.58 2.48
N TRP A 976 -8.17 29.39 2.39
CA TRP A 976 -6.99 29.07 1.58
C TRP A 976 -6.32 27.77 2.04
N GLN A 977 -6.20 26.83 1.12
CA GLN A 977 -5.46 25.58 1.31
C GLN A 977 -4.05 25.74 0.77
N TRP A 978 -3.07 25.27 1.53
CA TRP A 978 -1.66 25.37 1.22
C TRP A 978 -1.08 23.95 1.08
N ALA A 979 -0.48 23.66 -0.07
CA ALA A 979 0.22 22.39 -0.34
C ALA A 979 1.64 22.38 0.23
#